data_AF-A0A090M340-F1
#
_entry.id   AF-A0A090M340-F1
#
_cell.length_a   1.000
_cell.length_b   1.000
_cell.length_c   1.000
_cell.angle_alpha   90.00
_cell.angle_beta   90.00
_cell.angle_gamma   90.00
#
_symmetry.space_group_name_H-M   'P 1'
#
loop_
_entity.id
_entity.type
_entity.pdbx_description
1 polymer ?
#
loop_
_entity_poly.entity_id
_entity_poly.type
_entity_poly.pdbx_seq_one_letter_code
_entity_poly.pdbx_strand_id
1 'polypeptide(L)'
;MDALRLIDDDVSIDDELVRSTSSAVRAYWFPNRSQTLEAAYKKKWFATNDDVRSVDEEIERTFGGVLRAIESATSGEEVDRESVLRAHERWTREPSTTAALVVMLDQFSRHMYRKAEDRDARVGANDRVAIIIAEDLLDNKREWLSELTVPEQVFVLMPFRHTQKTCPRLLRCLELIDERVGLEDENRELLQKFRKTTLRCYQDLEGKQHEAGDNILERQEFTPSEEVMATMSSNSLYNTIEEFMRESMHEFGNTIAVSLSGGVDSMVLAYILKHQGYDVVTLHIDYKNRPESTEEADFVDDWSVRHGMKFERCTVDAIRRGVTPREQYEIESRKIRYGFYKKSGQKHGFPAVLLGHHHGDVQENIITNLMRGANLLSVNGMDKRGVVEGVRIWRPMLPHNKVDVLDFAHTYGVPYFLDSTPTWSTRGKLRNQLVPLLEDMFGDGFMRNVSMIGENSDQLSEMVDNALFKPFWNDRKMSDVGCYVDCTPYISQPIFFWKQVIREMCHGLGASMLKERSVRLLLGRVKRTRSKKDGWLCLKKENATFMTGNTFAIFTTEFMPRSEIIKQGMIITMDSNKKSFDLGNWRITLEVVPNTSTHEGERLLDEQAITVWQVLGNDISYHVPYDSSYVIDPEIRFPPTKGLDVVVRNAIPFIAPPNVSFAHLPEESRPPRKFMRYERSALEAENCVKVTLKFTRTKLYVVSSDEES
;
A
#
# COMPACT_ATOMS: atom_id res chain seq x y z
N MET A 1 -17.05 -42.44 32.00
CA MET A 1 -16.54 -41.07 32.23
C MET A 1 -16.42 -40.75 33.71
N ASP A 2 -17.42 -41.04 34.56
CA ASP A 2 -17.34 -40.64 35.99
C ASP A 2 -16.22 -41.33 36.80
N ALA A 3 -15.82 -42.55 36.44
CA ALA A 3 -14.69 -43.24 37.07
C ALA A 3 -13.29 -42.66 36.74
N LEU A 4 -13.15 -41.94 35.61
CA LEU A 4 -11.87 -41.35 35.18
C LEU A 4 -11.65 -39.94 35.75
N ARG A 5 -12.71 -39.29 36.26
CA ARG A 5 -12.70 -37.90 36.77
C ARG A 5 -12.03 -37.74 38.14
N LEU A 6 -11.59 -38.83 38.78
CA LEU A 6 -11.09 -38.89 40.17
C LEU A 6 -9.64 -39.41 40.26
N ILE A 7 -8.90 -39.44 39.15
CA ILE A 7 -7.56 -40.03 39.06
C ILE A 7 -6.50 -38.95 39.36
N ASP A 8 -5.85 -39.04 40.52
CA ASP A 8 -4.70 -38.21 40.93
C ASP A 8 -3.41 -38.61 40.18
N ASP A 9 -2.37 -37.78 40.26
CA ASP A 9 -1.11 -37.89 39.49
C ASP A 9 -0.25 -39.15 39.77
N ASP A 10 -0.65 -40.01 40.72
CA ASP A 10 0.13 -41.16 41.24
C ASP A 10 -0.54 -42.54 40.96
N VAL A 11 -1.27 -42.65 39.84
CA VAL A 11 -2.04 -43.87 39.50
C VAL A 11 -1.24 -44.88 38.69
N SER A 12 -1.20 -46.13 39.19
CA SER A 12 -0.62 -47.28 38.49
C SER A 12 -1.48 -47.68 37.29
N ILE A 13 -0.89 -47.69 36.08
CA ILE A 13 -1.58 -48.07 34.84
C ILE A 13 -1.82 -49.59 34.80
N ASP A 14 -3.03 -50.06 35.10
CA ASP A 14 -3.41 -51.48 34.96
C ASP A 14 -4.28 -51.77 33.72
N ASP A 15 -4.57 -53.06 33.46
CA ASP A 15 -5.35 -53.48 32.27
C ASP A 15 -6.83 -53.04 32.32
N GLU A 16 -7.38 -52.70 33.49
CA GLU A 16 -8.74 -52.19 33.62
C GLU A 16 -8.79 -50.68 33.29
N LEU A 17 -7.81 -49.91 33.76
CA LEU A 17 -7.65 -48.51 33.45
C LEU A 17 -7.40 -48.29 31.96
N VAL A 18 -6.54 -49.11 31.33
CA VAL A 18 -6.26 -49.03 29.89
C VAL A 18 -7.53 -49.25 29.06
N ARG A 19 -8.31 -50.30 29.36
CA ARG A 19 -9.55 -50.61 28.62
C ARG A 19 -10.65 -49.58 28.84
N SER A 20 -10.82 -49.10 30.07
CA SER A 20 -11.81 -48.06 30.40
C SER A 20 -11.45 -46.70 29.78
N THR A 21 -10.15 -46.33 29.79
CA THR A 21 -9.67 -45.10 29.15
C THR A 21 -9.79 -45.18 27.63
N SER A 22 -9.38 -46.30 27.01
CA SER A 22 -9.57 -46.50 25.56
C SER A 22 -11.03 -46.33 25.15
N SER A 23 -11.95 -46.97 25.88
CA SER A 23 -13.38 -46.84 25.63
C SER A 23 -13.88 -45.39 25.76
N ALA A 24 -13.37 -44.64 26.75
CA ALA A 24 -13.73 -43.26 26.98
C ALA A 24 -13.16 -42.31 25.92
N VAL A 25 -11.89 -42.45 25.54
CA VAL A 25 -11.24 -41.67 24.46
C VAL A 25 -12.00 -41.87 23.17
N ARG A 26 -12.35 -43.12 22.84
CA ARG A 26 -13.06 -43.43 21.60
C ARG A 26 -14.46 -42.84 21.57
N ALA A 27 -15.22 -42.99 22.66
CA ALA A 27 -16.56 -42.43 22.78
C ALA A 27 -16.58 -40.89 22.78
N TYR A 28 -15.50 -40.25 23.23
CA TYR A 28 -15.38 -38.80 23.27
C TYR A 28 -14.84 -38.22 21.96
N TRP A 29 -13.77 -38.76 21.42
CA TRP A 29 -13.01 -38.14 20.32
C TRP A 29 -13.51 -38.53 18.94
N PHE A 30 -14.07 -39.74 18.77
CA PHE A 30 -14.56 -40.23 17.49
C PHE A 30 -16.09 -40.17 17.43
N PRO A 31 -16.68 -39.96 16.24
CA PRO A 31 -18.13 -39.92 16.07
C PRO A 31 -18.77 -41.29 16.37
N ASN A 32 -19.84 -41.27 17.16
CA ASN A 32 -20.69 -42.45 17.41
C ASN A 32 -21.93 -42.42 16.52
N ARG A 33 -22.78 -43.47 16.54
CA ARG A 33 -24.02 -43.59 15.73
C ARG A 33 -25.01 -42.39 15.82
N SER A 34 -24.83 -41.49 16.79
CA SER A 34 -25.65 -40.28 17.01
C SER A 34 -24.98 -38.96 16.62
N GLN A 35 -23.72 -38.96 16.15
CA GLN A 35 -22.95 -37.75 15.78
C GLN A 35 -22.42 -37.88 14.35
N THR A 36 -22.60 -36.84 13.53
CA THR A 36 -22.02 -36.80 12.19
C THR A 36 -20.53 -36.49 12.25
N LEU A 37 -19.77 -36.99 11.27
CA LEU A 37 -18.35 -36.70 11.09
C LEU A 37 -18.08 -35.18 11.03
N GLU A 38 -18.98 -34.43 10.40
CA GLU A 38 -18.91 -32.97 10.30
C GLU A 38 -19.08 -32.26 11.66
N ALA A 39 -19.93 -32.79 12.55
CA ALA A 39 -20.09 -32.26 13.90
C ALA A 39 -18.84 -32.48 14.77
N ALA A 40 -18.21 -33.66 14.67
CA ALA A 40 -16.92 -33.93 15.34
C ALA A 40 -15.80 -33.04 14.79
N TYR A 41 -15.77 -32.85 13.46
CA TYR A 41 -14.79 -32.00 12.78
C TYR A 41 -14.88 -30.54 13.25
N LYS A 42 -16.09 -29.94 13.24
CA LYS A 42 -16.29 -28.52 13.60
C LYS A 42 -16.19 -28.23 15.10
N LYS A 43 -16.55 -29.19 15.96
CA LYS A 43 -16.62 -28.95 17.42
C LYS A 43 -15.43 -29.46 18.22
N LYS A 44 -14.69 -30.46 17.71
CA LYS A 44 -13.62 -31.12 18.49
C LYS A 44 -12.27 -31.08 17.78
N TRP A 45 -12.22 -31.50 16.52
CA TRP A 45 -10.95 -31.60 15.80
C TRP A 45 -10.45 -30.25 15.27
N PHE A 46 -11.36 -29.31 14.97
CA PHE A 46 -11.07 -27.96 14.48
C PHE A 46 -12.08 -26.93 15.03
N ALA A 47 -12.14 -26.81 16.35
CA ALA A 47 -13.07 -25.92 17.06
C ALA A 47 -12.75 -24.42 16.92
N THR A 48 -13.77 -23.55 17.03
CA THR A 48 -13.64 -22.08 17.10
C THR A 48 -13.28 -21.61 18.51
N ASN A 49 -12.80 -20.37 18.69
CA ASN A 49 -12.21 -19.89 19.96
C ASN A 49 -13.05 -20.18 21.24
N ASP A 50 -14.39 -20.12 21.19
CA ASP A 50 -15.26 -20.42 22.34
C ASP A 50 -15.42 -21.93 22.57
N ASP A 51 -15.58 -22.73 21.50
CA ASP A 51 -15.70 -24.20 21.57
C ASP A 51 -14.36 -24.84 22.01
N VAL A 52 -13.24 -24.24 21.64
CA VAL A 52 -11.88 -24.67 21.97
C VAL A 52 -11.65 -24.70 23.48
N ARG A 53 -12.11 -23.67 24.21
CA ARG A 53 -11.97 -23.59 25.67
C ARG A 53 -12.76 -24.69 26.38
N SER A 54 -13.98 -24.97 25.91
CA SER A 54 -14.81 -26.04 26.48
C SER A 54 -14.18 -27.41 26.27
N VAL A 55 -13.57 -27.64 25.10
CA VAL A 55 -12.89 -28.91 24.79
C VAL A 55 -11.63 -29.09 25.65
N ASP A 56 -10.86 -28.03 25.88
CA ASP A 56 -9.67 -28.07 26.76
C ASP A 56 -10.05 -28.43 28.19
N GLU A 57 -11.05 -27.74 28.75
CA GLU A 57 -11.53 -27.97 30.12
C GLU A 57 -12.10 -29.40 30.28
N GLU A 58 -12.78 -29.94 29.26
CA GLU A 58 -13.29 -31.30 29.28
C GLU A 58 -12.19 -32.37 29.17
N ILE A 59 -11.19 -32.14 28.31
CA ILE A 59 -10.03 -33.03 28.15
C ILE A 59 -9.20 -33.07 29.43
N GLU A 60 -8.85 -31.90 29.99
CA GLU A 60 -8.07 -31.82 31.23
C GLU A 60 -8.78 -32.54 32.37
N ARG A 61 -10.08 -32.26 32.56
CA ARG A 61 -10.89 -32.82 33.64
C ARG A 61 -11.11 -34.33 33.52
N THR A 62 -11.14 -34.87 32.31
CA THR A 62 -11.52 -36.28 32.08
C THR A 62 -10.31 -37.19 31.83
N PHE A 63 -9.25 -36.67 31.22
CA PHE A 63 -8.10 -37.45 30.76
C PHE A 63 -6.75 -36.95 31.30
N GLY A 64 -6.69 -35.78 31.95
CA GLY A 64 -5.43 -35.16 32.38
C GLY A 64 -4.60 -36.04 33.33
N GLY A 65 -5.22 -36.64 34.34
CA GLY A 65 -4.54 -37.54 35.28
C GLY A 65 -3.94 -38.78 34.59
N VAL A 66 -4.69 -39.39 33.66
CA VAL A 66 -4.20 -40.56 32.91
C VAL A 66 -3.08 -40.17 31.93
N LEU A 67 -3.17 -39.00 31.29
CA LEU A 67 -2.11 -38.51 30.40
C LEU A 67 -0.81 -38.26 31.18
N ARG A 68 -0.87 -37.66 32.37
CA ARG A 68 0.31 -37.47 33.23
C ARG A 68 0.90 -38.79 33.73
N ALA A 69 0.07 -39.81 34.00
CA ALA A 69 0.55 -41.16 34.31
C ALA A 69 1.23 -41.86 33.11
N ILE A 70 0.74 -41.61 31.88
CA ILE A 70 1.40 -42.08 30.65
C ILE A 70 2.77 -41.39 30.48
N GLU A 71 2.85 -40.10 30.74
CA GLU A 71 4.09 -39.31 30.64
C GLU A 71 5.15 -39.76 31.65
N SER A 72 4.75 -40.02 32.91
CA SER A 72 5.67 -40.47 33.96
C SER A 72 6.26 -41.86 33.69
N ALA A 73 5.55 -42.71 32.95
CA ALA A 73 6.05 -44.03 32.53
C ALA A 73 7.25 -43.95 31.58
N THR A 74 7.49 -42.79 30.95
CA THR A 74 8.58 -42.57 29.97
C THR A 74 9.54 -41.44 30.38
N SER A 75 9.44 -40.93 31.61
CA SER A 75 10.35 -39.88 32.12
C SER A 75 11.69 -40.47 32.62
N GLY A 76 12.72 -40.47 31.77
CA GLY A 76 14.09 -40.94 32.06
C GLY A 76 15.10 -40.65 30.92
N GLU A 77 16.41 -40.78 31.18
CA GLU A 77 17.47 -40.50 30.19
C GLU A 77 17.49 -41.56 29.06
N GLU A 78 17.40 -41.05 27.82
CA GLU A 78 17.23 -41.73 26.51
C GLU A 78 15.87 -42.43 26.26
N VAL A 79 15.00 -41.75 25.50
CA VAL A 79 13.76 -42.31 24.93
C VAL A 79 14.12 -43.15 23.70
N ASP A 80 14.53 -44.40 23.91
CA ASP A 80 14.71 -45.38 22.84
C ASP A 80 13.41 -46.18 22.56
N ARG A 81 13.35 -46.83 21.38
CA ARG A 81 12.17 -47.55 20.91
C ARG A 81 11.77 -48.72 21.82
N GLU A 82 12.73 -49.46 22.37
CA GLU A 82 12.44 -50.64 23.19
C GLU A 82 11.90 -50.24 24.57
N SER A 83 12.49 -49.19 25.16
CA SER A 83 12.06 -48.61 26.44
C SER A 83 10.62 -48.09 26.38
N VAL A 84 10.25 -47.38 25.31
CA VAL A 84 8.89 -46.89 25.10
C VAL A 84 7.87 -48.01 24.95
N LEU A 85 8.17 -49.03 24.14
CA LEU A 85 7.26 -50.16 23.92
C LEU A 85 7.06 -50.99 25.18
N ARG A 86 8.10 -51.13 26.01
CA ARG A 86 8.01 -51.79 27.32
C ARG A 86 7.18 -50.97 28.31
N ALA A 87 7.38 -49.65 28.38
CA ALA A 87 6.61 -48.76 29.26
C ALA A 87 5.11 -48.76 28.94
N HIS A 88 4.75 -48.92 27.66
CA HIS A 88 3.36 -48.91 27.19
C HIS A 88 2.88 -50.26 26.66
N GLU A 89 3.47 -51.38 27.10
CA GLU A 89 3.12 -52.73 26.63
C GLU A 89 1.61 -53.01 26.78
N ARG A 90 1.03 -52.62 27.92
CA ARG A 90 -0.41 -52.82 28.20
C ARG A 90 -1.32 -52.09 27.21
N TRP A 91 -0.93 -50.90 26.77
CA TRP A 91 -1.66 -50.10 25.79
C TRP A 91 -1.52 -50.61 24.37
N THR A 92 -0.45 -51.35 24.06
CA THR A 92 -0.14 -51.81 22.71
C THR A 92 -0.56 -53.26 22.44
N ARG A 93 -1.44 -53.83 23.29
CA ARG A 93 -1.98 -55.20 23.19
C ARG A 93 -3.20 -55.34 22.29
N GLU A 94 -3.95 -54.27 22.05
CA GLU A 94 -5.15 -54.27 21.21
C GLU A 94 -5.15 -53.06 20.27
N PRO A 95 -5.80 -53.14 19.09
CA PRO A 95 -5.89 -52.02 18.15
C PRO A 95 -6.50 -50.76 18.79
N SER A 96 -7.61 -50.92 19.51
CA SER A 96 -8.36 -49.80 20.10
C SER A 96 -7.63 -49.11 21.24
N THR A 97 -6.87 -49.85 22.04
CA THR A 97 -6.07 -49.27 23.13
C THR A 97 -4.84 -48.56 22.57
N THR A 98 -4.23 -49.09 21.50
CA THR A 98 -3.12 -48.46 20.80
C THR A 98 -3.55 -47.13 20.17
N ALA A 99 -4.69 -47.10 19.46
CA ALA A 99 -5.22 -45.89 18.85
C ALA A 99 -5.56 -44.81 19.89
N ALA A 100 -6.15 -45.21 21.02
CA ALA A 100 -6.45 -44.29 22.11
C ALA A 100 -5.18 -43.68 22.73
N LEU A 101 -4.12 -44.48 22.92
CA LEU A 101 -2.85 -43.98 23.43
C LEU A 101 -2.23 -42.95 22.48
N VAL A 102 -2.24 -43.20 21.16
CA VAL A 102 -1.74 -42.23 20.17
C VAL A 102 -2.53 -40.93 20.21
N VAL A 103 -3.86 -40.97 20.30
CA VAL A 103 -4.70 -39.77 20.43
C VAL A 103 -4.39 -39.00 21.71
N MET A 104 -4.17 -39.69 22.84
CA MET A 104 -3.82 -39.04 24.09
C MET A 104 -2.47 -38.30 24.01
N LEU A 105 -1.46 -38.96 23.47
CA LEU A 105 -0.11 -38.40 23.34
C LEU A 105 -0.04 -37.29 22.28
N ASP A 106 -0.72 -37.43 21.14
CA ASP A 106 -0.61 -36.49 20.01
C ASP A 106 -1.67 -35.37 20.04
N GLN A 107 -2.93 -35.68 20.33
CA GLN A 107 -4.02 -34.71 20.29
C GLN A 107 -4.32 -34.11 21.66
N PHE A 108 -4.55 -34.92 22.70
CA PHE A 108 -5.00 -34.40 23.99
C PHE A 108 -3.91 -33.61 24.70
N SER A 109 -2.64 -34.01 24.57
CA SER A 109 -1.51 -33.25 25.10
C SER A 109 -1.46 -31.80 24.57
N ARG A 110 -1.86 -31.57 23.31
CA ARG A 110 -1.90 -30.23 22.70
C ARG A 110 -3.02 -29.36 23.24
N HIS A 111 -4.14 -29.98 23.63
CA HIS A 111 -5.25 -29.30 24.29
C HIS A 111 -4.90 -28.98 25.75
N MET A 112 -4.39 -29.97 26.48
CA MET A 112 -3.98 -29.86 27.89
C MET A 112 -2.90 -28.79 28.10
N TYR A 113 -1.86 -28.78 27.26
CA TYR A 113 -0.73 -27.86 27.41
C TYR A 113 -0.82 -26.60 26.56
N ARG A 114 -1.97 -26.28 25.97
CA ARG A 114 -2.11 -25.12 25.07
C ARG A 114 -1.63 -23.80 25.68
N LYS A 115 -1.82 -23.62 26.99
CA LYS A 115 -1.46 -22.40 27.74
C LYS A 115 -0.25 -22.59 28.68
N ALA A 116 0.44 -23.72 28.60
CA ALA A 116 1.61 -23.99 29.43
C ALA A 116 2.84 -23.24 28.89
N GLU A 117 3.66 -22.66 29.78
CA GLU A 117 4.91 -21.97 29.39
C GLU A 117 5.92 -22.91 28.74
N ASP A 118 5.92 -24.20 29.10
CA ASP A 118 6.78 -25.26 28.58
C ASP A 118 6.10 -26.15 27.52
N ARG A 119 5.01 -25.66 26.90
CA ARG A 119 4.17 -26.39 25.94
C ARG A 119 4.97 -27.18 24.90
N ASP A 120 5.86 -26.50 24.18
CA ASP A 120 6.55 -27.10 23.04
C ASP A 120 7.50 -28.24 23.47
N ALA A 121 8.07 -28.13 24.68
CA ALA A 121 8.90 -29.18 25.27
C ALA A 121 8.06 -30.41 25.65
N ARG A 122 6.91 -30.21 26.31
CA ARG A 122 6.01 -31.30 26.72
C ARG A 122 5.36 -31.99 25.53
N VAL A 123 4.74 -31.23 24.63
CA VAL A 123 4.12 -31.76 23.40
C VAL A 123 5.18 -32.45 22.54
N GLY A 124 6.37 -31.87 22.41
CA GLY A 124 7.47 -32.49 21.68
C GLY A 124 7.96 -33.81 22.29
N ALA A 125 7.87 -33.98 23.61
CA ALA A 125 8.17 -35.25 24.28
C ALA A 125 7.12 -36.32 23.97
N ASN A 126 5.84 -35.96 24.09
CA ASN A 126 4.73 -36.87 23.79
C ASN A 126 4.67 -37.28 22.33
N ASP A 127 4.98 -36.36 21.40
CA ASP A 127 5.04 -36.65 19.97
C ASP A 127 6.09 -37.71 19.64
N ARG A 128 7.25 -37.71 20.31
CA ARG A 128 8.29 -38.73 20.09
C ARG A 128 7.79 -40.12 20.48
N VAL A 129 7.09 -40.22 21.62
CA VAL A 129 6.49 -41.48 22.09
C VAL A 129 5.38 -41.93 21.13
N ALA A 130 4.50 -41.01 20.72
CA ALA A 130 3.42 -41.30 19.77
C ALA A 130 3.94 -41.81 18.42
N ILE A 131 5.03 -41.21 17.90
CA ILE A 131 5.68 -41.65 16.66
C ILE A 131 6.21 -43.07 16.80
N ILE A 132 6.89 -43.40 17.91
CA ILE A 132 7.42 -44.76 18.14
C ILE A 132 6.30 -45.80 18.17
N ILE A 133 5.20 -45.50 18.86
CA ILE A 133 4.04 -46.39 18.94
C ILE A 133 3.37 -46.55 17.58
N ALA A 134 3.21 -45.46 16.82
CA ALA A 134 2.66 -45.51 15.47
C ALA A 134 3.57 -46.31 14.52
N GLU A 135 4.91 -46.18 14.62
CA GLU A 135 5.86 -47.00 13.86
C GLU A 135 5.75 -48.48 14.21
N ASP A 136 5.66 -48.83 15.50
CA ASP A 136 5.48 -50.23 15.92
C ASP A 136 4.20 -50.84 15.35
N LEU A 137 3.09 -50.11 15.40
CA LEU A 137 1.84 -50.55 14.80
C LEU A 137 2.01 -50.82 13.29
N LEU A 138 2.68 -49.92 12.57
CA LEU A 138 2.86 -50.08 11.12
C LEU A 138 3.89 -51.16 10.74
N ASP A 139 4.93 -51.36 11.56
CA ASP A 139 6.01 -52.30 11.29
C ASP A 139 5.64 -53.74 11.68
N ASN A 140 5.01 -53.91 12.84
CA ASN A 140 4.85 -55.22 13.48
C ASN A 140 3.39 -55.67 13.58
N LYS A 141 2.41 -54.78 13.40
CA LYS A 141 0.98 -55.04 13.66
C LYS A 141 0.07 -54.41 12.60
N ARG A 142 0.52 -54.36 11.34
CA ARG A 142 -0.13 -53.60 10.26
C ARG A 142 -1.58 -54.05 10.02
N GLU A 143 -1.87 -55.34 10.22
CA GLU A 143 -3.19 -55.94 10.10
C GLU A 143 -4.24 -55.29 11.01
N TRP A 144 -3.83 -54.75 12.17
CA TRP A 144 -4.72 -54.06 13.11
C TRP A 144 -5.32 -52.76 12.55
N LEU A 145 -4.70 -52.15 11.55
CA LEU A 145 -5.28 -50.97 10.89
C LEU A 145 -6.64 -51.28 10.28
N SER A 146 -6.84 -52.50 9.78
CA SER A 146 -8.12 -52.92 9.18
C SER A 146 -9.24 -53.09 10.21
N GLU A 147 -8.90 -53.25 11.48
CA GLU A 147 -9.84 -53.37 12.61
C GLU A 147 -10.25 -52.00 13.18
N LEU A 148 -9.52 -50.94 12.84
CA LEU A 148 -9.81 -49.57 13.23
C LEU A 148 -10.78 -48.90 12.26
N THR A 149 -11.60 -47.98 12.77
CA THR A 149 -12.42 -47.09 11.93
C THR A 149 -11.53 -46.13 11.14
N VAL A 150 -12.04 -45.59 10.03
CA VAL A 150 -11.28 -44.65 9.20
C VAL A 150 -10.79 -43.42 9.97
N PRO A 151 -11.59 -42.76 10.84
CA PRO A 151 -11.08 -41.71 11.71
C PRO A 151 -9.95 -42.20 12.64
N GLU A 152 -10.08 -43.36 13.26
CA GLU A 152 -9.02 -43.92 14.13
C GLU A 152 -7.72 -44.16 13.36
N GLN A 153 -7.80 -44.72 12.14
CA GLN A 153 -6.65 -44.89 11.26
C GLN A 153 -5.96 -43.56 10.94
N VAL A 154 -6.73 -42.52 10.61
CA VAL A 154 -6.21 -41.17 10.35
C VAL A 154 -5.47 -40.64 11.57
N PHE A 155 -6.07 -40.73 12.76
CA PHE A 155 -5.47 -40.18 13.99
C PHE A 155 -4.24 -40.95 14.46
N VAL A 156 -4.15 -42.25 14.20
CA VAL A 156 -2.94 -43.03 14.43
C VAL A 156 -1.78 -42.59 13.54
N LEU A 157 -2.06 -42.08 12.34
CA LEU A 157 -1.06 -41.57 11.39
C LEU A 157 -0.73 -40.09 11.57
N MET A 158 -1.52 -39.34 12.36
CA MET A 158 -1.30 -37.90 12.63
C MET A 158 0.08 -37.56 13.21
N PRO A 159 0.68 -38.35 14.13
CA PRO A 159 1.98 -38.01 14.74
C PRO A 159 3.08 -37.78 13.71
N PHE A 160 3.08 -38.54 12.60
CA PHE A 160 4.05 -38.41 11.52
C PHE A 160 4.04 -37.04 10.82
N ARG A 161 2.96 -36.27 10.99
CA ARG A 161 2.79 -34.94 10.37
C ARG A 161 3.07 -33.78 11.33
N HIS A 162 3.05 -33.98 12.65
CA HIS A 162 3.17 -32.86 13.59
C HIS A 162 4.61 -32.52 13.95
N THR A 163 5.44 -33.52 14.32
CA THR A 163 6.80 -33.30 14.83
C THR A 163 7.77 -34.31 14.18
N GLN A 164 9.03 -33.92 13.96
CA GLN A 164 10.07 -34.76 13.33
C GLN A 164 9.63 -35.41 12.01
N LYS A 165 9.02 -34.60 11.13
CA LYS A 165 8.56 -35.03 9.81
C LYS A 165 9.75 -35.52 8.97
N THR A 166 9.63 -36.71 8.39
CA THR A 166 10.63 -37.25 7.46
C THR A 166 9.92 -37.74 6.19
N CYS A 167 10.59 -37.62 5.04
CA CYS A 167 10.03 -38.08 3.77
C CYS A 167 9.58 -39.55 3.80
N PRO A 168 10.35 -40.51 4.36
CA PRO A 168 9.93 -41.91 4.45
C PRO A 168 8.63 -42.11 5.25
N ARG A 169 8.45 -41.39 6.36
CA ARG A 169 7.24 -41.49 7.18
C ARG A 169 6.01 -40.98 6.44
N LEU A 170 6.13 -39.82 5.80
CA LEU A 170 5.02 -39.20 5.08
C LEU A 170 4.62 -40.00 3.83
N LEU A 171 5.60 -40.56 3.09
CA LEU A 171 5.33 -41.48 1.98
C LEU A 171 4.54 -42.69 2.45
N ARG A 172 4.97 -43.31 3.57
CA ARG A 172 4.28 -44.45 4.14
C ARG A 172 2.84 -44.11 4.55
N CYS A 173 2.60 -42.92 5.11
CA CYS A 173 1.24 -42.44 5.37
C CYS A 173 0.42 -42.30 4.09
N LEU A 174 1.00 -41.74 3.03
CA LEU A 174 0.31 -41.52 1.75
C LEU A 174 -0.06 -42.85 1.10
N GLU A 175 0.84 -43.82 1.08
CA GLU A 175 0.56 -45.16 0.54
C GLU A 175 -0.65 -45.82 1.22
N LEU A 176 -0.70 -45.77 2.56
CA LEU A 176 -1.80 -46.36 3.34
C LEU A 176 -3.13 -45.62 3.12
N ILE A 177 -3.09 -44.30 2.99
CA ILE A 177 -4.29 -43.49 2.77
C ILE A 177 -4.80 -43.63 1.34
N ASP A 178 -3.92 -43.73 0.35
CA ASP A 178 -4.27 -43.89 -1.06
C ASP A 178 -4.96 -45.22 -1.31
N GLU A 179 -4.45 -46.29 -0.68
CA GLU A 179 -5.11 -47.61 -0.65
C GLU A 179 -6.54 -47.50 -0.09
N ARG A 180 -6.74 -46.70 0.97
CA ARG A 180 -8.04 -46.56 1.64
C ARG A 180 -9.03 -45.66 0.88
N VAL A 181 -8.58 -44.56 0.27
CA VAL A 181 -9.43 -43.64 -0.51
C VAL A 181 -10.16 -44.37 -1.65
N GLY A 182 -9.51 -45.39 -2.24
CA GLY A 182 -10.11 -46.22 -3.29
C GLY A 182 -11.18 -47.19 -2.81
N LEU A 183 -11.23 -47.51 -1.52
CA LEU A 183 -12.09 -48.54 -0.92
C LEU A 183 -13.24 -47.99 -0.07
N GLU A 184 -13.20 -46.71 0.30
CA GLU A 184 -14.11 -46.09 1.27
C GLU A 184 -14.81 -44.85 0.69
N ASP A 185 -16.14 -44.90 0.57
CA ASP A 185 -16.96 -43.77 0.09
C ASP A 185 -17.43 -42.85 1.23
N GLU A 186 -17.83 -43.39 2.38
CA GLU A 186 -18.46 -42.62 3.48
C GLU A 186 -17.51 -41.58 4.11
N ASN A 187 -16.23 -41.93 4.26
CA ASN A 187 -15.21 -41.08 4.87
C ASN A 187 -14.24 -40.46 3.84
N ARG A 188 -14.61 -40.48 2.54
CA ARG A 188 -13.74 -40.04 1.45
C ARG A 188 -13.23 -38.61 1.63
N GLU A 189 -14.06 -37.68 2.09
CA GLU A 189 -13.64 -36.31 2.30
C GLU A 189 -12.56 -36.16 3.39
N LEU A 190 -12.68 -36.89 4.50
CA LEU A 190 -11.70 -36.88 5.58
C LEU A 190 -10.37 -37.47 5.09
N LEU A 191 -10.42 -38.60 4.38
CA LEU A 191 -9.24 -39.23 3.80
C LEU A 191 -8.56 -38.33 2.78
N GLN A 192 -9.32 -37.68 1.88
CA GLN A 192 -8.78 -36.73 0.90
C GLN A 192 -8.14 -35.49 1.55
N LYS A 193 -8.76 -34.94 2.60
CA LYS A 193 -8.20 -33.82 3.38
C LYS A 193 -6.90 -34.22 4.07
N PHE A 194 -6.87 -35.39 4.72
CA PHE A 194 -5.68 -35.90 5.38
C PHE A 194 -4.56 -36.18 4.37
N ARG A 195 -4.87 -36.91 3.28
CA ARG A 195 -3.97 -37.19 2.16
C ARG A 195 -3.30 -35.93 1.65
N LYS A 196 -4.09 -34.91 1.32
CA LYS A 196 -3.62 -33.64 0.79
C LYS A 196 -2.69 -32.90 1.75
N THR A 197 -3.06 -32.84 3.03
CA THR A 197 -2.24 -32.16 4.04
C THR A 197 -0.91 -32.89 4.27
N THR A 198 -0.93 -34.22 4.20
CA THR A 198 0.27 -35.07 4.31
C THR A 198 1.15 -34.96 3.06
N LEU A 199 0.57 -34.93 1.86
CA LEU A 199 1.27 -34.76 0.58
C LEU A 199 2.02 -33.44 0.53
N ARG A 200 1.37 -32.35 0.96
CA ARG A 200 1.99 -31.04 1.06
C ARG A 200 3.21 -31.06 1.98
N CYS A 201 3.10 -31.67 3.18
CA CYS A 201 4.22 -31.78 4.10
C CYS A 201 5.39 -32.60 3.50
N TYR A 202 5.10 -33.58 2.64
CA TYR A 202 6.10 -34.39 1.96
C TYR A 202 6.82 -33.60 0.86
N GLN A 203 6.06 -32.89 0.01
CA GLN A 203 6.61 -32.05 -1.05
C GLN A 203 7.48 -30.90 -0.49
N ASP A 204 7.04 -30.27 0.61
CA ASP A 204 7.79 -29.23 1.33
C ASP A 204 9.16 -29.74 1.80
N LEU A 205 9.24 -31.01 2.25
CA LEU A 205 10.49 -31.64 2.70
C LEU A 205 11.39 -32.11 1.56
N GLU A 206 10.82 -32.58 0.44
CA GLU A 206 11.60 -33.00 -0.73
C GLU A 206 12.12 -31.84 -1.58
N GLY A 207 11.66 -30.61 -1.32
CA GLY A 207 12.02 -29.45 -2.15
C GLY A 207 11.55 -29.57 -3.60
N LYS A 208 10.60 -30.47 -3.88
CA LYS A 208 10.02 -30.68 -5.21
C LYS A 208 8.91 -29.67 -5.45
N GLN A 209 8.92 -29.13 -6.67
CA GLN A 209 7.91 -28.22 -7.19
C GLN A 209 6.55 -28.93 -7.28
N HIS A 210 5.49 -28.18 -6.98
CA HIS A 210 4.11 -28.66 -6.99
C HIS A 210 3.69 -29.17 -8.37
N GLU A 211 2.96 -30.30 -8.39
CA GLU A 211 2.17 -30.71 -9.56
C GLU A 211 0.78 -30.08 -9.47
N ALA A 212 0.18 -29.81 -10.63
CA ALA A 212 -1.14 -29.19 -10.77
C ALA A 212 -2.21 -29.93 -9.96
N GLY A 213 -2.78 -29.27 -8.95
CA GLY A 213 -3.90 -29.80 -8.15
C GLY A 213 -3.86 -29.53 -6.64
N ASP A 214 -2.77 -28.97 -6.11
CA ASP A 214 -2.72 -28.55 -4.70
C ASP A 214 -3.52 -27.24 -4.50
N ASN A 215 -4.48 -27.18 -3.56
CA ASN A 215 -5.24 -25.93 -3.33
C ASN A 215 -4.31 -24.84 -2.79
N ILE A 216 -3.96 -23.94 -3.69
CA ILE A 216 -3.49 -22.57 -3.43
C ILE A 216 -4.52 -21.74 -2.62
N LEU A 217 -5.78 -22.16 -2.60
CA LEU A 217 -6.89 -21.49 -1.91
C LEU A 217 -7.03 -21.88 -0.44
N GLU A 218 -7.15 -20.88 0.43
CA GLU A 218 -7.57 -21.04 1.83
C GLU A 218 -9.06 -21.39 1.92
N ARG A 219 -9.88 -20.76 1.08
CA ARG A 219 -11.30 -21.08 0.93
C ARG A 219 -11.68 -21.31 -0.52
N GLN A 220 -12.39 -22.41 -0.76
CA GLN A 220 -12.94 -22.76 -2.06
C GLN A 220 -14.15 -21.90 -2.40
N GLU A 221 -14.35 -21.70 -3.70
CA GLU A 221 -15.56 -21.12 -4.24
C GLU A 221 -16.74 -22.08 -3.99
N PHE A 222 -17.89 -21.53 -3.64
CA PHE A 222 -19.15 -22.27 -3.61
C PHE A 222 -20.27 -21.35 -4.09
N THR A 223 -21.35 -21.92 -4.61
CA THR A 223 -22.51 -21.13 -5.02
C THR A 223 -23.52 -21.07 -3.86
N PRO A 224 -23.79 -19.89 -3.28
CA PRO A 224 -24.82 -19.74 -2.26
C PRO A 224 -26.21 -19.96 -2.84
N SER A 225 -27.21 -20.25 -2.00
CA SER A 225 -28.61 -20.33 -2.45
C SER A 225 -29.11 -18.96 -2.94
N GLU A 226 -30.13 -18.96 -3.79
CA GLU A 226 -30.76 -17.71 -4.26
C GLU A 226 -31.27 -16.84 -3.11
N GLU A 227 -31.78 -17.47 -2.03
CA GLU A 227 -32.20 -16.78 -0.81
C GLU A 227 -31.03 -16.04 -0.14
N VAL A 228 -29.85 -16.67 -0.04
CA VAL A 228 -28.66 -16.03 0.51
C VAL A 228 -28.19 -14.91 -0.40
N MET A 229 -28.15 -15.14 -1.71
CA MET A 229 -27.76 -14.10 -2.69
C MET A 229 -28.67 -12.87 -2.63
N ALA A 230 -29.97 -13.04 -2.38
CA ALA A 230 -30.92 -11.94 -2.22
C ALA A 230 -30.63 -11.05 -0.99
N THR A 231 -29.90 -11.56 0.01
CA THR A 231 -29.49 -10.77 1.19
C THR A 231 -28.27 -9.87 0.94
N MET A 232 -27.58 -10.01 -0.20
CA MET A 232 -26.33 -9.30 -0.49
C MET A 232 -26.48 -7.78 -0.43
N SER A 233 -27.55 -7.23 -1.01
CA SER A 233 -27.82 -5.79 -0.99
C SER A 233 -28.20 -5.24 0.39
N SER A 234 -28.44 -6.12 1.37
CA SER A 234 -28.67 -5.71 2.77
C SER A 234 -27.39 -5.75 3.61
N ASN A 235 -26.29 -6.30 3.08
CA ASN A 235 -25.03 -6.36 3.78
C ASN A 235 -24.37 -4.97 3.91
N SER A 236 -23.84 -4.66 5.09
CA SER A 236 -23.23 -3.35 5.41
C SER A 236 -22.02 -3.02 4.53
N LEU A 237 -21.17 -4.01 4.22
CA LEU A 237 -20.00 -3.86 3.36
C LEU A 237 -20.42 -3.54 1.93
N TYR A 238 -21.42 -4.27 1.41
CA TYR A 238 -21.99 -4.03 0.08
C TYR A 238 -22.53 -2.60 -0.05
N ASN A 239 -23.36 -2.17 0.92
CA ASN A 239 -23.98 -0.84 0.91
C ASN A 239 -22.98 0.29 1.03
N THR A 240 -21.93 0.12 1.83
CA THR A 240 -20.87 1.13 1.96
C THR A 240 -20.10 1.31 0.66
N ILE A 241 -19.80 0.21 -0.04
CA ILE A 241 -19.14 0.26 -1.34
C ILE A 241 -20.09 0.91 -2.36
N GLU A 242 -21.38 0.53 -2.37
CA GLU A 242 -22.37 1.11 -3.28
C GLU A 242 -22.49 2.63 -3.12
N GLU A 243 -22.61 3.11 -1.88
CA GLU A 243 -22.67 4.54 -1.57
C GLU A 243 -21.39 5.27 -2.02
N PHE A 244 -20.22 4.72 -1.69
CA PHE A 244 -18.95 5.30 -2.12
C PHE A 244 -18.85 5.38 -3.64
N MET A 245 -19.28 4.36 -4.35
CA MET A 245 -19.24 4.31 -5.80
C MET A 245 -20.24 5.28 -6.44
N ARG A 246 -21.45 5.39 -5.89
CA ARG A 246 -22.46 6.37 -6.33
C ARG A 246 -21.94 7.81 -6.27
N GLU A 247 -21.25 8.17 -5.18
CA GLU A 247 -20.62 9.49 -5.05
C GLU A 247 -19.44 9.68 -6.00
N SER A 248 -18.62 8.64 -6.20
CA SER A 248 -17.34 8.76 -6.91
C SER A 248 -17.48 8.63 -8.42
N MET A 249 -18.54 7.98 -8.91
CA MET A 249 -18.75 7.63 -10.32
C MET A 249 -19.74 8.54 -11.04
N HIS A 250 -20.33 9.55 -10.37
CA HIS A 250 -21.38 10.40 -10.95
C HIS A 250 -20.98 11.08 -12.29
N GLU A 251 -19.67 11.32 -12.49
CA GLU A 251 -19.13 11.96 -13.69
C GLU A 251 -18.39 11.00 -14.64
N PHE A 252 -18.38 9.69 -14.34
CA PHE A 252 -17.60 8.69 -15.08
C PHE A 252 -18.49 7.61 -15.68
N GLY A 253 -18.00 6.93 -16.72
CA GLY A 253 -18.67 5.76 -17.30
C GLY A 253 -18.63 4.56 -16.36
N ASN A 254 -19.23 3.43 -16.75
CA ASN A 254 -19.42 2.26 -15.87
C ASN A 254 -18.17 1.39 -15.64
N THR A 255 -17.02 1.75 -16.22
CA THR A 255 -15.79 0.93 -16.18
C THR A 255 -14.87 1.36 -15.05
N ILE A 256 -14.43 0.39 -14.25
CA ILE A 256 -13.55 0.59 -13.09
C ILE A 256 -12.49 -0.49 -13.00
N ALA A 257 -11.36 -0.18 -12.37
CA ALA A 257 -10.29 -1.15 -12.17
C ALA A 257 -10.15 -1.56 -10.71
N VAL A 258 -9.86 -2.84 -10.46
CA VAL A 258 -9.56 -3.38 -9.12
C VAL A 258 -8.17 -3.99 -9.14
N SER A 259 -7.32 -3.63 -8.18
CA SER A 259 -6.05 -4.32 -7.95
C SER A 259 -6.33 -5.67 -7.29
N LEU A 260 -6.23 -6.75 -8.07
CA LEU A 260 -6.62 -8.09 -7.65
C LEU A 260 -5.38 -8.92 -7.29
N SER A 261 -5.11 -9.09 -6.00
CA SER A 261 -3.96 -9.88 -5.51
C SER A 261 -4.28 -11.35 -5.29
N GLY A 262 -5.57 -11.72 -5.28
CA GLY A 262 -6.04 -13.06 -4.92
C GLY A 262 -6.27 -13.27 -3.41
N GLY A 263 -5.90 -12.29 -2.58
CA GLY A 263 -6.30 -12.26 -1.17
C GLY A 263 -7.76 -11.86 -0.98
N VAL A 264 -8.35 -12.24 0.15
CA VAL A 264 -9.79 -12.10 0.44
C VAL A 264 -10.32 -10.69 0.19
N ASP A 265 -9.59 -9.65 0.57
CA ASP A 265 -10.07 -8.27 0.45
C ASP A 265 -10.26 -7.85 -1.01
N SER A 266 -9.31 -8.22 -1.86
CA SER A 266 -9.37 -7.88 -3.28
C SER A 266 -10.42 -8.69 -4.03
N MET A 267 -10.60 -9.97 -3.65
CA MET A 267 -11.59 -10.87 -4.26
C MET A 267 -13.01 -10.42 -3.91
N VAL A 268 -13.27 -10.12 -2.62
CA VAL A 268 -14.56 -9.60 -2.16
C VAL A 268 -14.90 -8.27 -2.82
N LEU A 269 -13.94 -7.35 -2.90
CA LEU A 269 -14.15 -6.06 -3.55
C LEU A 269 -14.54 -6.21 -5.02
N ALA A 270 -13.81 -7.01 -5.78
CA ALA A 270 -14.12 -7.27 -7.18
C ALA A 270 -15.51 -7.92 -7.36
N TYR A 271 -15.84 -8.87 -6.50
CA TYR A 271 -17.12 -9.57 -6.54
C TYR A 271 -18.31 -8.63 -6.25
N ILE A 272 -18.22 -7.80 -5.21
CA ILE A 272 -19.25 -6.80 -4.88
C ILE A 272 -19.47 -5.83 -6.04
N LEU A 273 -18.40 -5.28 -6.59
CA LEU A 273 -18.47 -4.32 -7.70
C LEU A 273 -19.09 -4.93 -8.95
N LYS A 274 -18.81 -6.21 -9.22
CA LYS A 274 -19.43 -6.93 -10.33
C LYS A 274 -20.95 -7.09 -10.12
N HIS A 275 -21.38 -7.42 -8.91
CA HIS A 275 -22.80 -7.55 -8.55
C HIS A 275 -23.55 -6.21 -8.50
N GLN A 276 -22.83 -5.11 -8.28
CA GLN A 276 -23.36 -3.74 -8.44
C GLN A 276 -23.52 -3.32 -9.90
N GLY A 277 -23.11 -4.15 -10.86
CA GLY A 277 -23.30 -3.92 -12.29
C GLY A 277 -22.17 -3.15 -12.99
N TYR A 278 -21.02 -2.95 -12.34
CA TYR A 278 -19.88 -2.28 -12.95
C TYR A 278 -19.11 -3.17 -13.95
N ASP A 279 -18.51 -2.55 -14.96
CA ASP A 279 -17.58 -3.20 -15.88
C ASP A 279 -16.18 -3.26 -15.25
N VAL A 280 -15.94 -4.32 -14.47
CA VAL A 280 -14.70 -4.48 -13.68
C VAL A 280 -13.54 -4.95 -14.55
N VAL A 281 -12.43 -4.22 -14.47
CA VAL A 281 -11.10 -4.59 -14.99
C VAL A 281 -10.20 -4.99 -13.83
N THR A 282 -9.90 -6.27 -13.70
CA THR A 282 -9.03 -6.80 -12.65
C THR A 282 -7.57 -6.73 -13.07
N LEU A 283 -6.76 -6.06 -12.26
CA LEU A 283 -5.34 -5.81 -12.48
C LEU A 283 -4.52 -6.68 -11.53
N HIS A 284 -3.81 -7.68 -12.06
CA HIS A 284 -2.95 -8.55 -11.29
C HIS A 284 -1.46 -8.30 -11.61
N ILE A 285 -0.62 -8.27 -10.57
CA ILE A 285 0.84 -8.14 -10.73
C ILE A 285 1.49 -9.37 -10.14
N ASP A 286 2.02 -10.20 -11.02
CA ASP A 286 2.75 -11.40 -10.68
C ASP A 286 4.24 -11.06 -10.55
N TYR A 287 4.72 -10.96 -9.30
CA TYR A 287 6.12 -10.65 -9.02
C TYR A 287 7.05 -11.89 -9.07
N LYS A 288 6.53 -13.10 -9.32
CA LYS A 288 7.30 -14.36 -9.36
C LYS A 288 8.24 -14.57 -8.16
N ASN A 289 7.85 -14.04 -7.00
CA ASN A 289 8.65 -14.15 -5.78
C ASN A 289 8.55 -15.53 -5.14
N ARG A 290 7.46 -16.23 -5.43
CA ARG A 290 7.19 -17.58 -4.95
C ARG A 290 6.80 -18.47 -6.14
N PRO A 291 7.08 -19.77 -6.10
CA PRO A 291 6.69 -20.70 -7.18
C PRO A 291 5.18 -20.67 -7.46
N GLU A 292 4.36 -20.54 -6.42
CA GLU A 292 2.88 -20.56 -6.49
C GLU A 292 2.30 -19.27 -7.12
N SER A 293 3.10 -18.20 -7.26
CA SER A 293 2.67 -16.91 -7.80
C SER A 293 2.11 -17.00 -9.22
N THR A 294 2.59 -17.97 -10.01
CA THR A 294 2.09 -18.20 -11.37
C THR A 294 0.72 -18.88 -11.35
N GLU A 295 0.55 -19.91 -10.52
CA GLU A 295 -0.73 -20.61 -10.36
C GLU A 295 -1.80 -19.72 -9.71
N GLU A 296 -1.42 -18.88 -8.74
CA GLU A 296 -2.29 -17.84 -8.17
C GLU A 296 -2.78 -16.88 -9.26
N ALA A 297 -1.90 -16.45 -10.16
CA ALA A 297 -2.26 -15.56 -11.26
C ALA A 297 -3.18 -16.24 -12.28
N ASP A 298 -2.94 -17.51 -12.59
CA ASP A 298 -3.75 -18.29 -13.53
C ASP A 298 -5.16 -18.57 -12.97
N PHE A 299 -5.26 -18.87 -11.67
CA PHE A 299 -6.56 -19.02 -11.01
C PHE A 299 -7.36 -17.72 -10.98
N VAL A 300 -6.70 -16.59 -10.68
CA VAL A 300 -7.37 -15.29 -10.63
C VAL A 300 -7.83 -14.86 -12.03
N ASP A 301 -7.07 -15.20 -13.09
CA ASP A 301 -7.49 -15.00 -14.48
C ASP A 301 -8.79 -15.77 -14.78
N ASP A 302 -8.79 -17.09 -14.54
CA ASP A 302 -9.96 -17.93 -14.75
C ASP A 302 -11.18 -17.46 -13.94
N TRP A 303 -10.98 -17.15 -12.65
CA TRP A 303 -12.03 -16.64 -11.79
C TRP A 303 -12.61 -15.31 -12.32
N SER A 304 -11.77 -14.38 -12.74
CA SER A 304 -12.20 -13.11 -13.33
C SER A 304 -13.02 -13.31 -14.59
N VAL A 305 -12.55 -14.17 -15.49
CA VAL A 305 -13.25 -14.46 -16.76
C VAL A 305 -14.59 -15.14 -16.50
N ARG A 306 -14.66 -16.12 -15.60
CA ARG A 306 -15.92 -16.81 -15.23
C ARG A 306 -16.98 -15.87 -14.67
N HIS A 307 -16.57 -14.83 -13.95
CA HIS A 307 -17.47 -13.80 -13.40
C HIS A 307 -17.75 -12.66 -14.39
N GLY A 308 -17.31 -12.76 -15.65
CA GLY A 308 -17.53 -11.75 -16.68
C GLY A 308 -16.80 -10.44 -16.40
N MET A 309 -15.61 -10.50 -15.82
CA MET A 309 -14.69 -9.39 -15.61
C MET A 309 -13.54 -9.45 -16.63
N LYS A 310 -12.93 -8.30 -16.93
CA LYS A 310 -11.74 -8.25 -17.80
C LYS A 310 -10.48 -8.45 -16.95
N PHE A 311 -9.57 -9.34 -17.36
CA PHE A 311 -8.32 -9.57 -16.66
C PHE A 311 -7.11 -8.97 -17.39
N GLU A 312 -6.22 -8.32 -16.65
CA GLU A 312 -4.92 -7.83 -17.11
C GLU A 312 -3.83 -8.30 -16.14
N ARG A 313 -2.80 -8.93 -16.69
CA ARG A 313 -1.63 -9.41 -15.94
C ARG A 313 -0.38 -8.63 -16.29
N CYS A 314 0.36 -8.23 -15.26
CA CYS A 314 1.73 -7.76 -15.39
C CYS A 314 2.67 -8.75 -14.70
N THR A 315 3.43 -9.49 -15.50
CA THR A 315 4.47 -10.39 -15.00
C THR A 315 5.78 -9.63 -14.86
N VAL A 316 6.43 -9.77 -13.70
CA VAL A 316 7.66 -9.04 -13.36
C VAL A 316 8.83 -10.01 -13.26
N ASP A 317 9.74 -9.94 -14.23
CA ASP A 317 10.99 -10.72 -14.23
C ASP A 317 12.21 -9.88 -13.79
N ALA A 318 12.08 -8.55 -13.80
CA ALA A 318 13.21 -7.62 -13.64
C ALA A 318 13.71 -7.46 -12.19
N ILE A 319 12.90 -7.81 -11.19
CA ILE A 319 13.24 -7.71 -9.77
C ILE A 319 12.82 -8.97 -9.05
N ARG A 320 13.64 -9.42 -8.08
CA ARG A 320 13.34 -10.62 -7.30
C ARG A 320 13.71 -10.41 -5.82
N ARG A 321 12.78 -10.73 -4.92
CA ARG A 321 13.03 -10.64 -3.47
C ARG A 321 14.22 -11.52 -3.07
N GLY A 322 15.08 -10.99 -2.19
CA GLY A 322 16.29 -11.67 -1.72
C GLY A 322 17.50 -11.59 -2.66
N VAL A 323 17.29 -11.20 -3.93
CA VAL A 323 18.38 -10.96 -4.91
C VAL A 323 18.61 -9.47 -5.10
N THR A 324 17.53 -8.70 -5.33
CA THR A 324 17.60 -7.25 -5.49
C THR A 324 17.74 -6.57 -4.11
N PRO A 325 18.63 -5.57 -3.95
CA PRO A 325 18.71 -4.77 -2.73
C PRO A 325 17.33 -4.20 -2.34
N ARG A 326 17.01 -4.22 -1.04
CA ARG A 326 15.65 -3.93 -0.55
C ARG A 326 15.14 -2.55 -0.99
N GLU A 327 15.95 -1.51 -0.83
CA GLU A 327 15.57 -0.15 -1.22
C GLU A 327 15.25 -0.05 -2.71
N GLN A 328 16.07 -0.71 -3.55
CA GLN A 328 15.85 -0.76 -4.99
C GLN A 328 14.59 -1.57 -5.33
N TYR A 329 14.35 -2.70 -4.67
CA TYR A 329 13.14 -3.50 -4.86
C TYR A 329 11.87 -2.69 -4.55
N GLU A 330 11.85 -1.93 -3.45
CA GLU A 330 10.70 -1.09 -3.06
C GLU A 330 10.43 0.02 -4.10
N ILE A 331 11.47 0.70 -4.57
CA ILE A 331 11.35 1.75 -5.60
C ILE A 331 10.86 1.17 -6.94
N GLU A 332 11.47 0.09 -7.41
CA GLU A 332 11.15 -0.49 -8.72
C GLU A 332 9.78 -1.18 -8.71
N SER A 333 9.43 -1.91 -7.65
CA SER A 333 8.10 -2.53 -7.53
C SER A 333 6.98 -1.49 -7.52
N ARG A 334 7.23 -0.31 -6.93
CA ARG A 334 6.30 0.82 -6.95
C ARG A 334 6.16 1.39 -8.35
N LYS A 335 7.26 1.66 -9.06
CA LYS A 335 7.24 2.16 -10.44
C LYS A 335 6.49 1.21 -11.38
N ILE A 336 6.77 -0.09 -11.29
CA ILE A 336 6.12 -1.12 -12.11
C ILE A 336 4.61 -1.12 -11.86
N ARG A 337 4.19 -1.10 -10.59
CA ARG A 337 2.77 -1.12 -10.22
C ARG A 337 2.00 0.07 -10.79
N TYR A 338 2.45 1.29 -10.51
CA TYR A 338 1.75 2.48 -10.99
C TYR A 338 1.91 2.70 -12.50
N GLY A 339 3.04 2.27 -13.09
CA GLY A 339 3.22 2.23 -14.54
C GLY A 339 2.22 1.30 -15.22
N PHE A 340 2.00 0.11 -14.66
CA PHE A 340 0.98 -0.84 -15.13
C PHE A 340 -0.43 -0.27 -15.02
N TYR A 341 -0.77 0.37 -13.89
CA TYR A 341 -2.08 1.00 -13.70
C TYR A 341 -2.34 2.10 -14.73
N LYS A 342 -1.35 2.96 -15.02
CA LYS A 342 -1.47 3.99 -16.07
C LYS A 342 -1.71 3.39 -17.45
N LYS A 343 -0.92 2.38 -17.82
CA LYS A 343 -1.03 1.72 -19.13
C LYS A 343 -2.41 1.07 -19.30
N SER A 344 -2.91 0.42 -18.25
CA SER A 344 -4.24 -0.18 -18.29
C SER A 344 -5.35 0.87 -18.32
N GLY A 345 -5.19 1.99 -17.60
CA GLY A 345 -6.12 3.13 -17.64
C GLY A 345 -6.24 3.74 -19.02
N GLN A 346 -5.12 3.88 -19.75
CA GLN A 346 -5.12 4.33 -21.15
C GLN A 346 -5.82 3.36 -22.09
N LYS A 347 -5.77 2.05 -21.81
CA LYS A 347 -6.36 0.99 -22.64
C LYS A 347 -7.87 0.85 -22.44
N HIS A 348 -8.33 0.91 -21.18
CA HIS A 348 -9.73 0.59 -20.81
C HIS A 348 -10.56 1.80 -20.38
N GLY A 349 -9.95 2.97 -20.15
CA GLY A 349 -10.68 4.20 -19.88
C GLY A 349 -11.33 4.29 -18.49
N PHE A 350 -10.81 3.59 -17.47
CA PHE A 350 -11.34 3.69 -16.10
C PHE A 350 -10.81 4.93 -15.36
N PRO A 351 -11.61 5.53 -14.45
CA PRO A 351 -11.21 6.76 -13.77
C PRO A 351 -10.20 6.52 -12.64
N ALA A 352 -10.26 5.37 -11.97
CA ALA A 352 -9.47 5.06 -10.79
C ALA A 352 -9.22 3.56 -10.64
N VAL A 353 -8.21 3.20 -9.82
CA VAL A 353 -7.95 1.83 -9.39
C VAL A 353 -8.37 1.66 -7.93
N LEU A 354 -9.24 0.69 -7.67
CA LEU A 354 -9.74 0.37 -6.35
C LEU A 354 -8.83 -0.66 -5.66
N LEU A 355 -8.62 -0.47 -4.35
CA LEU A 355 -7.85 -1.37 -3.49
C LEU A 355 -8.71 -1.87 -2.32
N GLY A 356 -8.58 -3.16 -1.99
CA GLY A 356 -9.24 -3.78 -0.84
C GLY A 356 -8.55 -3.47 0.49
N HIS A 357 -8.26 -2.20 0.77
CA HIS A 357 -7.71 -1.81 2.07
C HIS A 357 -8.85 -1.62 3.08
N HIS A 358 -8.66 -2.12 4.30
CA HIS A 358 -9.66 -2.11 5.37
C HIS A 358 -9.15 -1.36 6.63
N HIS A 359 -9.99 -1.23 7.65
CA HIS A 359 -9.68 -0.48 8.89
C HIS A 359 -8.40 -0.96 9.59
N GLY A 360 -8.17 -2.28 9.64
CA GLY A 360 -6.90 -2.83 10.13
C GLY A 360 -5.65 -2.30 9.41
N ASP A 361 -5.72 -2.04 8.10
CA ASP A 361 -4.59 -1.51 7.34
C ASP A 361 -4.29 -0.06 7.70
N VAL A 362 -5.33 0.71 8.04
CA VAL A 362 -5.20 2.07 8.57
C VAL A 362 -4.44 2.05 9.89
N GLN A 363 -4.81 1.15 10.80
CA GLN A 363 -4.16 1.02 12.10
C GLN A 363 -2.68 0.64 11.96
N GLU A 364 -2.36 -0.33 11.08
CA GLU A 364 -0.97 -0.70 10.76
C GLU A 364 -0.18 0.49 10.18
N ASN A 365 -0.82 1.29 9.32
CA ASN A 365 -0.23 2.46 8.70
C ASN A 365 0.05 3.57 9.73
N ILE A 366 -0.88 3.82 10.66
CA ILE A 366 -0.72 4.78 11.77
C ILE A 366 0.51 4.41 12.60
N ILE A 367 0.61 3.16 13.06
CA ILE A 367 1.76 2.69 13.87
C ILE A 367 3.06 2.89 13.08
N THR A 368 3.06 2.48 11.81
CA THR A 368 4.24 2.61 10.95
C THR A 368 4.64 4.08 10.74
N ASN A 369 3.67 4.97 10.53
CA ASN A 369 3.87 6.40 10.32
C ASN A 369 4.41 7.09 11.57
N LEU A 370 3.84 6.78 12.75
CA LEU A 370 4.33 7.27 14.03
C LEU A 370 5.80 6.88 14.26
N MET A 371 6.14 5.60 14.04
CA MET A 371 7.52 5.11 14.22
C MET A 371 8.51 5.67 13.19
N ARG A 372 8.03 6.10 12.02
CA ARG A 372 8.84 6.76 10.98
C ARG A 372 8.94 8.28 11.17
N GLY A 373 8.32 8.85 12.21
CA GLY A 373 8.30 10.28 12.45
C GLY A 373 7.48 11.04 11.42
N ALA A 374 6.35 10.46 10.98
CA ALA A 374 5.42 11.12 10.09
C ALA A 374 4.85 12.42 10.70
N ASN A 375 4.34 13.28 9.84
CA ASN A 375 3.73 14.55 10.25
C ASN A 375 2.45 14.30 11.07
N LEU A 376 2.29 15.07 12.16
CA LEU A 376 1.15 15.01 13.08
C LEU A 376 -0.20 15.32 12.42
N LEU A 377 -0.20 16.01 11.28
CA LEU A 377 -1.43 16.30 10.51
C LEU A 377 -1.74 15.23 9.46
N SER A 378 -0.93 14.17 9.37
CA SER A 378 -1.09 13.13 8.35
C SER A 378 -0.66 11.77 8.88
N VAL A 379 -1.02 11.48 10.14
CA VAL A 379 -0.62 10.23 10.81
C VAL A 379 -1.39 9.05 10.22
N ASN A 380 -2.68 9.23 9.95
CA ASN A 380 -3.53 8.23 9.29
C ASN A 380 -2.92 7.84 7.93
N GLY A 381 -2.68 8.83 7.07
CA GLY A 381 -1.90 8.70 5.84
C GLY A 381 -2.51 7.76 4.80
N MET A 382 -3.78 7.35 4.97
CA MET A 382 -4.52 6.52 4.01
C MET A 382 -5.95 7.05 3.82
N ASP A 383 -6.13 7.87 2.80
CA ASP A 383 -7.44 8.42 2.47
C ASP A 383 -8.29 7.46 1.64
N LYS A 384 -9.62 7.61 1.73
CA LYS A 384 -10.60 6.88 0.89
C LYS A 384 -10.39 7.16 -0.60
N ARG A 385 -9.97 8.38 -0.94
CA ARG A 385 -9.65 8.83 -2.30
C ARG A 385 -8.29 9.53 -2.27
N GLY A 386 -7.42 9.22 -3.22
CA GLY A 386 -6.14 9.92 -3.35
C GLY A 386 -5.49 9.72 -4.71
N VAL A 387 -4.47 10.52 -5.01
CA VAL A 387 -3.67 10.40 -6.24
C VAL A 387 -2.27 9.96 -5.88
N VAL A 388 -1.83 8.83 -6.45
CA VAL A 388 -0.51 8.27 -6.18
C VAL A 388 0.22 8.05 -7.49
N GLU A 389 1.39 8.68 -7.63
CA GLU A 389 2.19 8.68 -8.88
C GLU A 389 1.36 9.10 -10.12
N GLY A 390 0.34 9.94 -9.96
CA GLY A 390 -0.57 10.35 -11.05
C GLY A 390 -1.68 9.34 -11.39
N VAL A 391 -1.94 8.35 -10.53
CA VAL A 391 -3.07 7.41 -10.64
C VAL A 391 -4.07 7.69 -9.52
N ARG A 392 -5.36 7.83 -9.83
CA ARG A 392 -6.42 7.91 -8.83
C ARG A 392 -6.61 6.54 -8.16
N ILE A 393 -6.53 6.51 -6.84
CA ILE A 393 -6.67 5.32 -6.01
C ILE A 393 -7.87 5.50 -5.08
N TRP A 394 -8.75 4.51 -5.07
CA TRP A 394 -9.95 4.50 -4.24
C TRP A 394 -9.94 3.29 -3.29
N ARG A 395 -10.40 3.50 -2.05
CA ARG A 395 -10.35 2.50 -0.97
C ARG A 395 -11.70 2.50 -0.24
N PRO A 396 -12.74 1.91 -0.83
CA PRO A 396 -14.09 1.98 -0.26
C PRO A 396 -14.25 1.18 1.04
N MET A 397 -13.37 0.19 1.29
CA MET A 397 -13.46 -0.72 2.43
C MET A 397 -12.78 -0.20 3.70
N LEU A 398 -12.16 0.99 3.70
CA LEU A 398 -11.45 1.54 4.88
C LEU A 398 -12.28 1.59 6.17
N PRO A 399 -13.61 1.86 6.15
CA PRO A 399 -14.41 1.87 7.37
C PRO A 399 -14.69 0.49 7.97
N HIS A 400 -14.44 -0.59 7.25
CA HIS A 400 -14.81 -1.95 7.64
C HIS A 400 -13.65 -2.71 8.26
N ASN A 401 -13.95 -3.62 9.18
CA ASN A 401 -12.94 -4.49 9.78
C ASN A 401 -12.70 -5.71 8.89
N LYS A 402 -11.59 -6.42 9.15
CA LYS A 402 -11.24 -7.65 8.42
C LYS A 402 -12.33 -8.73 8.55
N VAL A 403 -12.99 -8.79 9.70
CA VAL A 403 -14.07 -9.74 10.00
C VAL A 403 -15.24 -9.56 9.03
N ASP A 404 -15.67 -8.32 8.77
CA ASP A 404 -16.77 -8.04 7.84
C ASP A 404 -16.48 -8.57 6.43
N VAL A 405 -15.22 -8.48 5.99
CA VAL A 405 -14.76 -8.98 4.70
C VAL A 405 -14.73 -10.51 4.64
N LEU A 406 -14.26 -11.15 5.72
CA LEU A 406 -14.24 -12.61 5.85
C LEU A 406 -15.67 -13.17 5.86
N ASP A 407 -16.55 -12.58 6.67
CA ASP A 407 -17.96 -12.97 6.78
C ASP A 407 -18.66 -12.84 5.42
N PHE A 408 -18.39 -11.76 4.68
CA PHE A 408 -18.90 -11.60 3.31
C PHE A 408 -18.39 -12.74 2.40
N ALA A 409 -17.08 -12.99 2.36
CA ALA A 409 -16.52 -14.06 1.54
C ALA A 409 -17.11 -15.42 1.91
N HIS A 410 -17.31 -15.66 3.20
CA HIS A 410 -17.79 -16.92 3.75
C HIS A 410 -19.28 -17.15 3.48
N THR A 411 -20.07 -16.08 3.46
CA THR A 411 -21.52 -16.11 3.21
C THR A 411 -21.81 -16.24 1.73
N TYR A 412 -21.10 -15.50 0.88
CA TYR A 412 -21.38 -15.39 -0.56
C TYR A 412 -20.46 -16.24 -1.44
N GLY A 413 -19.62 -17.09 -0.84
CA GLY A 413 -18.83 -18.09 -1.57
C GLY A 413 -17.65 -17.56 -2.36
N VAL A 414 -17.07 -16.44 -1.93
CA VAL A 414 -15.92 -15.83 -2.60
C VAL A 414 -14.63 -16.60 -2.25
N PRO A 415 -13.89 -17.17 -3.23
CA PRO A 415 -12.64 -17.86 -2.98
C PRO A 415 -11.50 -16.88 -2.69
N TYR A 416 -10.50 -17.33 -1.93
CA TYR A 416 -9.27 -16.56 -1.70
C TYR A 416 -8.07 -17.43 -1.31
N PHE A 417 -6.87 -16.94 -1.59
CA PHE A 417 -5.59 -17.60 -1.26
C PHE A 417 -5.19 -17.38 0.21
N LEU A 418 -4.32 -18.27 0.71
CA LEU A 418 -3.71 -18.15 2.03
C LEU A 418 -2.93 -16.84 2.18
N ASP A 419 -2.97 -16.21 3.37
CA ASP A 419 -2.15 -15.01 3.62
C ASP A 419 -0.65 -15.34 3.44
N SER A 420 -0.07 -14.71 2.43
CA SER A 420 1.33 -14.90 2.02
C SER A 420 2.25 -13.80 2.52
N THR A 421 1.77 -12.96 3.44
CA THR A 421 2.55 -11.87 4.03
C THR A 421 3.82 -12.43 4.71
N PRO A 422 5.03 -12.11 4.22
CA PRO A 422 6.24 -12.73 4.76
C PRO A 422 6.50 -12.28 6.20
N THR A 423 6.82 -13.23 7.09
CA THR A 423 7.08 -12.98 8.52
C THR A 423 8.22 -11.99 8.78
N TRP A 424 9.23 -11.96 7.91
CA TRP A 424 10.37 -11.03 8.00
C TRP A 424 10.05 -9.60 7.56
N SER A 425 8.93 -9.38 6.84
CA SER A 425 8.56 -8.06 6.35
C SER A 425 8.15 -7.14 7.49
N THR A 426 8.25 -5.81 7.31
CA THR A 426 7.81 -4.86 8.36
C THR A 426 6.35 -5.11 8.75
N ARG A 427 5.48 -5.40 7.77
CA ARG A 427 4.08 -5.75 8.01
C ARG A 427 3.92 -7.08 8.73
N GLY A 428 4.66 -8.12 8.32
CA GLY A 428 4.64 -9.43 8.97
C GLY A 428 5.14 -9.38 10.42
N LYS A 429 6.23 -8.66 10.69
CA LYS A 429 6.72 -8.41 12.06
C LYS A 429 5.71 -7.62 12.89
N LEU A 430 5.07 -6.62 12.29
CA LEU A 430 4.07 -5.83 12.98
C LEU A 430 2.86 -6.68 13.38
N ARG A 431 2.30 -7.48 12.45
CA ARG A 431 1.17 -8.39 12.71
C ARG A 431 1.51 -9.53 13.66
N ASN A 432 2.66 -10.18 13.49
CA ASN A 432 2.95 -11.45 14.17
C ASN A 432 3.74 -11.27 15.48
N GLN A 433 4.34 -10.11 15.73
CA GLN A 433 5.19 -9.87 16.90
C GLN A 433 4.74 -8.62 17.66
N LEU A 434 4.66 -7.47 17.00
CA LEU A 434 4.41 -6.21 17.69
C LEU A 434 2.97 -6.05 18.17
N VAL A 435 1.98 -6.30 17.30
CA VAL A 435 0.55 -6.18 17.66
C VAL A 435 0.19 -7.11 18.83
N PRO A 436 0.56 -8.42 18.81
CA PRO A 436 0.32 -9.29 19.95
C PRO A 436 1.01 -8.83 21.24
N LEU A 437 2.25 -8.30 21.14
CA LEU A 437 2.95 -7.77 22.31
C LEU A 437 2.27 -6.51 22.87
N LEU A 438 1.77 -5.63 22.02
CA LEU A 438 1.03 -4.44 22.44
C LEU A 438 -0.33 -4.82 23.04
N GLU A 439 -0.98 -5.85 22.52
CA GLU A 439 -2.21 -6.41 23.07
C GLU A 439 -1.99 -7.02 24.45
N ASP A 440 -0.91 -7.79 24.64
CA ASP A 440 -0.52 -8.32 25.96
C ASP A 440 -0.22 -7.20 26.98
N MET A 441 0.48 -6.14 26.54
CA MET A 441 0.87 -5.04 27.43
C MET A 441 -0.27 -4.08 27.79
N PHE A 442 -1.18 -3.79 26.86
CA PHE A 442 -2.17 -2.72 26.98
C PHE A 442 -3.63 -3.19 26.86
N GLY A 443 -3.85 -4.47 26.60
CA GLY A 443 -5.16 -5.10 26.38
C GLY A 443 -5.73 -4.87 24.98
N ASP A 444 -6.80 -5.59 24.67
CA ASP A 444 -7.50 -5.64 23.38
C ASP A 444 -8.00 -4.26 22.89
N GLY A 445 -8.10 -3.28 23.79
CA GLY A 445 -8.54 -1.92 23.49
C GLY A 445 -7.48 -1.03 22.80
N PHE A 446 -6.21 -1.44 22.73
CA PHE A 446 -5.14 -0.56 22.27
C PHE A 446 -5.31 -0.12 20.80
N MET A 447 -5.81 -1.00 19.93
CA MET A 447 -6.03 -0.69 18.51
C MET A 447 -7.11 0.39 18.32
N ARG A 448 -8.10 0.45 19.21
CA ARG A 448 -9.06 1.56 19.25
C ARG A 448 -8.37 2.88 19.58
N ASN A 449 -7.44 2.89 20.53
CA ASN A 449 -6.67 4.09 20.87
C ASN A 449 -5.78 4.55 19.71
N VAL A 450 -5.17 3.62 18.97
CA VAL A 450 -4.41 3.92 17.74
C VAL A 450 -5.32 4.57 16.69
N SER A 451 -6.53 4.05 16.52
CA SER A 451 -7.52 4.59 15.57
C SER A 451 -7.93 6.01 15.95
N MET A 452 -8.20 6.26 17.24
CA MET A 452 -8.51 7.60 17.77
C MET A 452 -7.38 8.60 17.52
N ILE A 453 -6.10 8.18 17.57
CA ILE A 453 -4.98 9.06 17.24
C ILE A 453 -5.01 9.45 15.76
N GLY A 454 -5.35 8.51 14.87
CA GLY A 454 -5.56 8.79 13.45
C GLY A 454 -6.69 9.79 13.22
N GLU A 455 -7.86 9.55 13.81
CA GLU A 455 -9.02 10.44 13.71
C GLU A 455 -8.74 11.85 14.25
N ASN A 456 -8.09 11.95 15.42
CA ASN A 456 -7.70 13.23 16.00
C ASN A 456 -6.67 13.97 15.12
N SER A 457 -5.75 13.24 14.48
CA SER A 457 -4.80 13.81 13.50
C SER A 457 -5.55 14.42 12.32
N ASP A 458 -6.56 13.72 11.78
CA ASP A 458 -7.31 14.19 10.62
C ASP A 458 -8.16 15.42 10.97
N GLN A 459 -8.84 15.42 12.12
CA GLN A 459 -9.56 16.59 12.63
C GLN A 459 -8.63 17.78 12.89
N LEU A 460 -7.44 17.53 13.47
CA LEU A 460 -6.44 18.57 13.68
C LEU A 460 -5.93 19.13 12.36
N SER A 461 -5.73 18.28 11.34
CA SER A 461 -5.37 18.73 9.99
C SER A 461 -6.43 19.67 9.45
N GLU A 462 -7.71 19.28 9.49
CA GLU A 462 -8.81 20.11 9.00
C GLU A 462 -8.88 21.47 9.72
N MET A 463 -8.75 21.47 11.05
CA MET A 463 -8.71 22.70 11.84
C MET A 463 -7.55 23.61 11.43
N VAL A 464 -6.35 23.04 11.30
CA VAL A 464 -5.13 23.78 10.92
C VAL A 464 -5.21 24.26 9.46
N ASP A 465 -5.74 23.44 8.55
CA ASP A 465 -5.97 23.79 7.16
C ASP A 465 -6.90 24.99 7.05
N ASN A 466 -8.06 24.94 7.73
CA ASN A 466 -9.03 26.02 7.71
C ASN A 466 -8.52 27.32 8.36
N ALA A 467 -7.81 27.21 9.49
CA ALA A 467 -7.38 28.38 10.25
C ALA A 467 -6.08 29.02 9.73
N LEU A 468 -5.15 28.24 9.16
CA LEU A 468 -3.81 28.71 8.81
C LEU A 468 -3.48 28.55 7.33
N PHE A 469 -3.70 27.37 6.75
CA PHE A 469 -3.24 27.12 5.38
C PHE A 469 -4.16 27.73 4.31
N LYS A 470 -5.49 27.58 4.41
CA LYS A 470 -6.44 28.18 3.46
C LYS A 470 -6.29 29.71 3.35
N PRO A 471 -6.20 30.49 4.44
CA PRO A 471 -5.92 31.93 4.34
C PRO A 471 -4.62 32.23 3.57
N PHE A 472 -3.55 31.47 3.86
CA PHE A 472 -2.28 31.64 3.16
C PHE A 472 -2.40 31.34 1.65
N TRP A 473 -3.14 30.30 1.29
CA TRP A 473 -3.37 29.93 -0.11
C TRP A 473 -4.22 30.95 -0.86
N ASN A 474 -5.22 31.56 -0.19
CA ASN A 474 -6.05 32.61 -0.76
C ASN A 474 -5.28 33.91 -0.98
N ASP A 475 -4.34 34.23 -0.09
CA ASP A 475 -3.46 35.41 -0.23
C ASP A 475 -2.38 35.23 -1.30
N ARG A 476 -2.11 33.97 -1.72
CA ARG A 476 -1.10 33.65 -2.71
C ARG A 476 -1.59 34.01 -4.12
N LYS A 477 -0.76 34.74 -4.85
CA LYS A 477 -0.96 35.01 -6.28
C LYS A 477 -0.10 34.05 -7.11
N MET A 478 -0.67 33.53 -8.20
CA MET A 478 -0.04 32.53 -9.05
C MET A 478 -0.15 32.91 -10.54
N SER A 479 0.90 32.62 -11.30
CA SER A 479 0.95 32.73 -12.77
C SER A 479 1.80 31.61 -13.36
N ASP A 480 1.89 31.53 -14.70
CA ASP A 480 2.78 30.59 -15.40
C ASP A 480 4.27 30.80 -15.06
N VAL A 481 4.64 32.01 -14.63
CA VAL A 481 6.03 32.40 -14.30
C VAL A 481 6.42 31.99 -12.88
N GLY A 482 5.46 31.97 -11.95
CA GLY A 482 5.74 31.69 -10.54
C GLY A 482 4.58 32.00 -9.61
N CYS A 483 4.86 32.01 -8.31
CA CYS A 483 3.89 32.41 -7.29
C CYS A 483 4.53 33.32 -6.26
N TYR A 484 3.70 34.20 -5.67
CA TYR A 484 4.13 35.12 -4.63
C TYR A 484 3.04 35.40 -3.60
N VAL A 485 3.46 35.78 -2.41
CA VAL A 485 2.57 35.97 -1.25
C VAL A 485 3.18 36.99 -0.29
N ASP A 486 2.35 37.84 0.30
CA ASP A 486 2.77 38.71 1.40
C ASP A 486 2.82 37.90 2.69
N CYS A 487 4.02 37.70 3.23
CA CYS A 487 4.22 36.93 4.44
C CYS A 487 3.91 37.71 5.73
N THR A 488 3.55 39.01 5.64
CA THR A 488 3.32 39.87 6.80
C THR A 488 2.32 39.29 7.83
N PRO A 489 1.16 38.71 7.42
CA PRO A 489 0.23 38.08 8.37
C PRO A 489 0.80 36.82 9.05
N TYR A 490 1.83 36.20 8.47
CA TYR A 490 2.29 34.86 8.81
C TYR A 490 3.65 34.84 9.54
N ILE A 491 4.27 35.99 9.80
CA ILE A 491 5.63 36.10 10.38
C ILE A 491 5.75 35.39 11.75
N SER A 492 4.69 35.44 12.55
CA SER A 492 4.64 34.83 13.89
C SER A 492 4.54 33.31 13.87
N GLN A 493 4.19 32.72 12.72
CA GLN A 493 3.95 31.28 12.62
C GLN A 493 5.22 30.44 12.87
N PRO A 494 5.09 29.26 13.47
CA PRO A 494 6.22 28.39 13.80
C PRO A 494 6.87 27.79 12.55
N ILE A 495 8.08 27.26 12.69
CA ILE A 495 8.81 26.63 11.58
C ILE A 495 8.01 25.50 10.91
N PHE A 496 7.15 24.82 11.68
CA PHE A 496 6.24 23.80 11.17
C PHE A 496 5.37 24.32 10.02
N PHE A 497 4.68 25.45 10.22
CA PHE A 497 3.84 26.10 9.21
C PHE A 497 4.64 26.38 7.93
N TRP A 498 5.81 26.99 8.08
CA TRP A 498 6.68 27.34 6.95
C TRP A 498 7.20 26.10 6.21
N LYS A 499 7.52 25.01 6.91
CA LYS A 499 7.91 23.75 6.27
C LYS A 499 6.78 23.19 5.42
N GLN A 500 5.53 23.25 5.89
CA GLN A 500 4.37 22.74 5.14
C GLN A 500 4.08 23.61 3.91
N VAL A 501 3.91 24.92 4.09
CA VAL A 501 3.62 25.86 3.01
C VAL A 501 4.67 25.80 1.91
N ILE A 502 5.95 25.83 2.28
CA ILE A 502 7.03 25.81 1.30
C ILE A 502 7.07 24.47 0.55
N ARG A 503 6.78 23.36 1.23
CA ARG A 503 6.70 22.04 0.60
C ARG A 503 5.61 22.03 -0.47
N GLU A 504 4.40 22.46 -0.12
CA GLU A 504 3.26 22.50 -1.05
C GLU A 504 3.49 23.49 -2.21
N MET A 505 4.07 24.66 -1.94
CA MET A 505 4.47 25.61 -2.99
C MET A 505 5.50 25.00 -3.95
N CYS A 506 6.50 24.29 -3.44
CA CYS A 506 7.49 23.62 -4.29
C CYS A 506 6.85 22.51 -5.12
N HIS A 507 5.97 21.69 -4.53
CA HIS A 507 5.26 20.62 -5.23
C HIS A 507 4.40 21.18 -6.39
N GLY A 508 3.62 22.25 -6.16
CA GLY A 508 2.80 22.88 -7.20
C GLY A 508 3.63 23.50 -8.35
N LEU A 509 4.86 23.89 -8.07
CA LEU A 509 5.81 24.44 -9.05
C LEU A 509 6.72 23.39 -9.70
N GLY A 510 6.59 22.10 -9.34
CA GLY A 510 7.48 21.03 -9.82
C GLY A 510 8.91 21.12 -9.27
N ALA A 511 9.13 21.92 -8.23
CA ALA A 511 10.42 22.11 -7.59
C ALA A 511 10.69 21.04 -6.53
N SER A 512 11.93 20.59 -6.44
CA SER A 512 12.34 19.55 -5.51
C SER A 512 12.39 20.06 -4.05
N MET A 513 12.01 19.22 -3.09
CA MET A 513 11.81 19.59 -1.68
C MET A 513 13.00 20.37 -1.07
N LEU A 514 12.69 21.41 -0.29
CA LEU A 514 13.67 22.27 0.38
C LEU A 514 14.13 21.65 1.71
N LYS A 515 15.45 21.73 1.98
CA LYS A 515 16.02 21.30 3.26
C LYS A 515 15.63 22.26 4.38
N GLU A 516 15.55 21.76 5.60
CA GLU A 516 15.17 22.58 6.77
C GLU A 516 16.10 23.79 6.97
N ARG A 517 17.40 23.65 6.69
CA ARG A 517 18.36 24.76 6.73
C ARG A 517 17.94 25.92 5.81
N SER A 518 17.43 25.62 4.61
CA SER A 518 16.94 26.62 3.66
C SER A 518 15.68 27.32 4.19
N VAL A 519 14.75 26.56 4.77
CA VAL A 519 13.54 27.13 5.41
C VAL A 519 13.90 28.06 6.57
N ARG A 520 14.89 27.67 7.40
CA ARG A 520 15.40 28.53 8.48
C ARG A 520 16.04 29.82 7.97
N LEU A 521 16.77 29.77 6.85
CA LEU A 521 17.33 30.95 6.20
C LEU A 521 16.23 31.91 5.73
N LEU A 522 15.18 31.37 5.10
CA LEU A 522 14.02 32.15 4.69
C LEU A 522 13.35 32.83 5.89
N LEU A 523 13.07 32.06 6.95
CA LEU A 523 12.49 32.58 8.19
C LEU A 523 13.34 33.67 8.83
N GLY A 524 14.65 33.48 8.85
CA GLY A 524 15.59 34.49 9.31
C GLY A 524 15.53 35.79 8.51
N ARG A 525 15.10 35.75 7.25
CA ARG A 525 14.91 36.93 6.41
C ARG A 525 13.53 37.57 6.59
N VAL A 526 12.47 36.76 6.64
CA VAL A 526 11.08 37.19 6.87
C VAL A 526 10.94 37.89 8.23
N LYS A 527 11.61 37.39 9.27
CA LYS A 527 11.55 37.96 10.64
C LYS A 527 12.39 39.24 10.82
N ARG A 528 13.20 39.65 9.85
CA ARG A 528 14.02 40.87 9.96
C ARG A 528 13.20 42.10 9.63
N THR A 529 12.76 42.82 10.65
CA THR A 529 11.93 44.05 10.60
C THR A 529 12.54 45.23 9.80
N ARG A 530 13.81 45.15 9.37
CA ARG A 530 14.57 46.32 8.87
C ARG A 530 15.27 46.19 7.51
N SER A 531 15.26 45.03 6.86
CA SER A 531 15.98 44.91 5.58
C SER A 531 15.05 45.18 4.39
N LYS A 532 14.86 46.48 4.11
CA LYS A 532 14.16 47.03 2.92
C LYS A 532 14.87 46.74 1.59
N LYS A 533 16.07 46.15 1.60
CA LYS A 533 16.76 45.80 0.35
C LYS A 533 16.15 44.53 -0.22
N ASP A 534 15.79 44.58 -1.49
CA ASP A 534 15.48 43.42 -2.30
C ASP A 534 16.67 42.46 -2.29
N GLY A 535 16.38 41.16 -2.27
CA GLY A 535 17.45 40.17 -2.24
C GLY A 535 17.01 38.80 -2.73
N TRP A 536 17.89 38.21 -3.53
CA TRP A 536 17.79 36.81 -3.91
C TRP A 536 18.17 35.90 -2.73
N LEU A 537 17.34 34.90 -2.48
CA LEU A 537 17.69 33.78 -1.63
C LEU A 537 17.84 32.53 -2.49
N CYS A 538 19.04 31.99 -2.55
CA CYS A 538 19.25 30.67 -3.14
C CYS A 538 18.86 29.61 -2.10
N LEU A 539 17.58 29.21 -2.07
CA LEU A 539 17.09 28.15 -1.19
C LEU A 539 17.54 26.76 -1.68
N LYS A 540 17.73 26.63 -3.01
CA LYS A 540 18.28 25.48 -3.73
C LYS A 540 18.85 25.95 -5.06
N LYS A 541 19.80 25.21 -5.65
CA LYS A 541 20.45 25.60 -6.93
C LYS A 541 19.45 25.89 -8.07
N GLU A 542 18.33 25.19 -8.08
CA GLU A 542 17.30 25.25 -9.12
C GLU A 542 16.14 26.20 -8.77
N ASN A 543 16.05 26.66 -7.51
CA ASN A 543 14.93 27.48 -7.05
C ASN A 543 15.37 28.94 -6.99
N ALA A 544 14.92 29.74 -7.97
CA ALA A 544 15.07 31.18 -7.92
C ALA A 544 14.01 31.76 -6.99
N THR A 545 14.44 32.23 -5.81
CA THR A 545 13.55 32.83 -4.82
C THR A 545 13.93 34.28 -4.59
N PHE A 546 12.94 35.15 -4.67
CA PHE A 546 13.10 36.58 -4.52
C PHE A 546 12.28 37.09 -3.33
N MET A 547 12.85 38.02 -2.58
CA MET A 547 12.18 38.67 -1.47
C MET A 547 12.36 40.19 -1.53
N THR A 548 11.24 40.89 -1.38
CA THR A 548 11.17 42.35 -1.24
C THR A 548 10.33 42.67 -0.02
N GLY A 549 10.93 43.30 0.99
CA GLY A 549 10.29 43.45 2.30
C GLY A 549 9.89 42.09 2.87
N ASN A 550 8.58 41.88 3.04
CA ASN A 550 7.98 40.64 3.53
C ASN A 550 7.30 39.82 2.41
N THR A 551 7.30 40.31 1.17
CA THR A 551 6.70 39.55 0.07
C THR A 551 7.70 38.52 -0.43
N PHE A 552 7.26 37.28 -0.45
CA PHE A 552 8.02 36.11 -0.86
C PHE A 552 7.57 35.66 -2.24
N ALA A 553 8.51 35.43 -3.15
CA ALA A 553 8.23 34.94 -4.50
C ALA A 553 9.12 33.75 -4.87
N ILE A 554 8.53 32.75 -5.52
CA ILE A 554 9.23 31.60 -6.12
C ILE A 554 8.91 31.57 -7.61
N PHE A 555 9.95 31.49 -8.44
CA PHE A 555 9.83 31.31 -9.88
C PHE A 555 9.76 29.81 -10.24
N THR A 556 9.08 29.49 -11.34
CA THR A 556 9.04 28.12 -11.88
C THR A 556 10.42 27.71 -12.42
N THR A 557 10.72 26.42 -12.37
CA THR A 557 11.94 25.84 -12.96
C THR A 557 11.91 25.83 -14.49
N GLU A 558 10.73 25.95 -15.11
CA GLU A 558 10.59 26.13 -16.56
C GLU A 558 10.93 27.57 -17.00
N PHE A 559 10.69 28.55 -16.13
CA PHE A 559 11.05 29.94 -16.39
C PHE A 559 12.53 30.23 -16.09
N MET A 560 13.10 29.56 -15.09
CA MET A 560 14.50 29.73 -14.64
C MET A 560 15.24 28.39 -14.61
N PRO A 561 16.41 28.26 -15.26
CA PRO A 561 17.27 29.29 -15.87
C PRO A 561 16.93 29.63 -17.34
N ARG A 562 17.69 30.56 -17.96
CA ARG A 562 17.52 30.98 -19.37
C ARG A 562 17.46 29.76 -20.30
N SER A 563 16.38 29.67 -21.07
CA SER A 563 16.23 28.62 -22.10
C SER A 563 17.34 28.74 -23.16
N GLU A 564 17.95 27.60 -23.52
CA GLU A 564 18.96 27.51 -24.59
C GLU A 564 18.41 27.97 -25.95
N ILE A 565 17.08 27.98 -26.11
CA ILE A 565 16.39 28.44 -27.31
C ILE A 565 16.51 29.97 -27.46
N ILE A 566 16.58 30.72 -26.35
CA ILE A 566 16.68 32.19 -26.38
C ILE A 566 18.14 32.57 -26.67
N LYS A 567 18.48 32.70 -27.95
CA LYS A 567 19.81 33.14 -28.40
C LYS A 567 19.87 34.66 -28.54
N GLN A 568 20.95 35.25 -28.05
CA GLN A 568 21.21 36.68 -28.21
C GLN A 568 21.49 36.98 -29.69
N GLY A 569 20.98 38.09 -30.20
CA GLY A 569 21.25 38.53 -31.57
C GLY A 569 20.28 37.99 -32.63
N MET A 570 19.22 37.27 -32.24
CA MET A 570 18.17 36.86 -33.18
C MET A 570 17.44 38.09 -33.73
N ILE A 571 17.45 38.25 -35.05
CA ILE A 571 16.82 39.38 -35.75
C ILE A 571 15.35 39.05 -36.03
N ILE A 572 14.48 40.02 -35.76
CA ILE A 572 13.05 40.01 -36.05
C ILE A 572 12.77 41.14 -37.03
N THR A 573 12.31 40.83 -38.23
CA THR A 573 11.89 41.82 -39.22
C THR A 573 10.40 42.10 -39.13
N MET A 574 10.01 43.37 -39.18
CA MET A 574 8.60 43.77 -39.25
C MET A 574 8.15 43.76 -40.71
N ASP A 575 7.20 42.89 -41.03
CA ASP A 575 6.57 42.74 -42.35
C ASP A 575 5.17 43.37 -42.42
N SER A 576 4.60 43.73 -41.27
CA SER A 576 3.26 44.32 -41.11
C SER A 576 3.17 45.12 -39.80
N ASN A 577 2.04 45.80 -39.56
CA ASN A 577 1.82 46.57 -38.33
C ASN A 577 1.72 45.71 -37.06
N LYS A 578 1.58 44.38 -37.19
CA LYS A 578 1.51 43.46 -36.05
C LYS A 578 2.13 42.11 -36.39
N LYS A 579 3.06 41.66 -35.55
CA LYS A 579 3.74 40.37 -35.71
C LYS A 579 3.72 39.57 -34.41
N SER A 580 3.23 38.33 -34.47
CA SER A 580 3.21 37.41 -33.33
C SER A 580 3.92 36.11 -33.68
N PHE A 581 4.75 35.60 -32.77
CA PHE A 581 5.45 34.33 -32.94
C PHE A 581 5.80 33.71 -31.59
N ASP A 582 6.04 32.39 -31.59
CA ASP A 582 6.40 31.64 -30.40
C ASP A 582 7.92 31.35 -30.39
N LEU A 583 8.56 31.54 -29.24
CA LEU A 583 9.97 31.26 -28.98
C LEU A 583 10.10 30.42 -27.71
N GLY A 584 10.17 29.09 -27.88
CA GLY A 584 10.06 28.17 -26.75
C GLY A 584 8.71 28.35 -26.03
N ASN A 585 8.76 28.60 -24.72
CA ASN A 585 7.56 28.82 -23.89
C ASN A 585 7.06 30.28 -23.90
N TRP A 586 7.60 31.12 -24.77
CA TRP A 586 7.21 32.52 -24.88
C TRP A 586 6.39 32.78 -26.13
N ARG A 587 5.22 33.39 -25.97
CA ARG A 587 4.49 34.05 -27.05
C ARG A 587 4.86 35.52 -27.08
N ILE A 588 5.40 35.96 -28.20
CA ILE A 588 5.89 37.33 -28.42
C ILE A 588 4.96 38.01 -29.42
N THR A 589 4.53 39.23 -29.13
CA THR A 589 3.75 40.07 -30.05
C THR A 589 4.33 41.47 -30.13
N LEU A 590 4.61 41.95 -31.34
CA LEU A 590 5.00 43.31 -31.65
C LEU A 590 3.85 43.98 -32.39
N GLU A 591 3.40 45.15 -31.93
CA GLU A 591 2.30 45.90 -32.52
C GLU A 591 2.65 47.38 -32.61
N VAL A 592 2.55 47.95 -33.81
CA VAL A 592 2.80 49.38 -34.04
C VAL A 592 1.63 50.17 -33.48
N VAL A 593 1.91 51.10 -32.57
CA VAL A 593 0.92 51.93 -31.88
C VAL A 593 1.34 53.41 -31.88
N PRO A 594 0.39 54.37 -31.84
CA PRO A 594 0.73 55.78 -31.71
C PRO A 594 1.46 56.06 -30.39
N ASN A 595 2.55 56.83 -30.43
CA ASN A 595 3.38 57.19 -29.28
C ASN A 595 2.77 58.34 -28.42
N THR A 596 1.45 58.35 -28.29
CA THR A 596 0.64 59.34 -27.54
C THR A 596 -0.52 58.68 -26.79
N SER A 597 -0.53 57.34 -26.72
CA SER A 597 -1.73 56.57 -26.36
C SER A 597 -1.97 56.37 -24.85
N THR A 598 -1.43 57.21 -23.95
CA THR A 598 -1.66 57.11 -22.48
C THR A 598 -2.83 57.98 -22.01
N HIS A 599 -3.41 57.63 -20.85
CA HIS A 599 -4.54 58.35 -20.25
C HIS A 599 -4.20 59.77 -19.73
N GLU A 600 -2.91 60.11 -19.56
CA GLU A 600 -2.45 61.38 -18.96
C GLU A 600 -1.67 62.27 -19.93
N GLY A 601 -1.59 61.91 -21.22
CA GLY A 601 -0.87 62.68 -22.24
C GLY A 601 0.65 62.50 -22.20
N GLU A 602 1.17 61.60 -21.36
CA GLU A 602 2.56 61.17 -21.37
C GLU A 602 2.84 60.25 -22.57
N ARG A 603 4.06 60.27 -23.10
CA ARG A 603 4.43 59.38 -24.21
C ARG A 603 4.68 57.96 -23.70
N LEU A 604 4.28 56.96 -24.48
CA LEU A 604 4.43 55.54 -24.12
C LEU A 604 5.89 55.15 -23.87
N LEU A 605 6.85 55.80 -24.54
CA LEU A 605 8.29 55.56 -24.34
C LEU A 605 8.84 56.15 -23.04
N ASP A 606 8.10 57.04 -22.38
CA ASP A 606 8.45 57.62 -21.07
C ASP A 606 7.89 56.80 -19.90
N GLU A 607 7.10 55.75 -20.15
CA GLU A 607 6.49 54.88 -19.14
C GLU A 607 7.52 54.27 -18.16
N GLN A 608 7.03 53.94 -16.95
CA GLN A 608 7.84 53.30 -15.92
C GLN A 608 8.39 51.93 -16.36
N ALA A 609 9.57 51.59 -15.84
CA ALA A 609 10.23 50.32 -16.11
C ALA A 609 9.44 49.12 -15.58
N ILE A 610 9.60 47.98 -16.25
CA ILE A 610 8.99 46.72 -15.86
C ILE A 610 9.50 46.33 -14.47
N THR A 611 8.58 45.97 -13.60
CA THR A 611 8.87 45.47 -12.26
C THR A 611 8.92 43.95 -12.23
N VAL A 612 9.61 43.37 -11.24
CA VAL A 612 9.61 41.92 -11.01
C VAL A 612 8.18 41.39 -10.75
N TRP A 613 7.29 42.21 -10.18
CA TRP A 613 5.90 41.83 -9.91
C TRP A 613 5.05 41.72 -11.17
N GLN A 614 5.26 42.60 -12.17
CA GLN A 614 4.63 42.46 -13.48
C GLN A 614 5.09 41.18 -14.20
N VAL A 615 6.37 40.84 -14.07
CA VAL A 615 6.91 39.56 -14.56
C VAL A 615 6.22 38.37 -13.87
N LEU A 616 6.11 38.39 -12.53
CA LEU A 616 5.42 37.35 -11.77
C LEU A 616 3.90 37.33 -12.01
N GLY A 617 3.30 38.41 -12.49
CA GLY A 617 1.90 38.46 -12.95
C GLY A 617 1.69 37.88 -14.35
N ASN A 618 2.77 37.53 -15.06
CA ASN A 618 2.75 37.18 -16.48
C ASN A 618 2.16 38.29 -17.37
N ASP A 619 2.29 39.55 -16.94
CA ASP A 619 1.82 40.74 -17.63
C ASP A 619 3.02 41.61 -18.02
N ILE A 620 3.77 41.13 -19.02
CA ILE A 620 4.99 41.78 -19.50
C ILE A 620 4.66 42.47 -20.82
N SER A 621 4.46 43.79 -20.75
CA SER A 621 4.41 44.62 -21.95
C SER A 621 5.23 45.90 -21.76
N TYR A 622 5.80 46.38 -22.86
CA TYR A 622 6.61 47.60 -22.87
C TYR A 622 6.70 48.16 -24.30
N HIS A 623 7.11 49.41 -24.40
CA HIS A 623 7.22 50.12 -25.65
C HIS A 623 8.68 50.32 -26.07
N VAL A 624 8.94 50.14 -27.36
CA VAL A 624 10.24 50.40 -28.00
C VAL A 624 10.06 51.34 -29.20
N PRO A 625 11.09 52.10 -29.58
CA PRO A 625 11.06 52.92 -30.79
C PRO A 625 10.68 52.09 -32.02
N TYR A 626 9.97 52.73 -32.95
CA TYR A 626 9.64 52.11 -34.23
C TYR A 626 10.91 51.93 -35.08
N ASP A 627 11.11 50.72 -35.62
CA ASP A 627 12.18 50.35 -36.54
C ASP A 627 11.70 49.22 -37.48
N SER A 628 12.36 49.07 -38.62
CA SER A 628 12.15 48.01 -39.61
C SER A 628 12.55 46.62 -39.11
N SER A 629 13.47 46.56 -38.15
CA SER A 629 13.97 45.33 -37.56
C SER A 629 14.24 45.48 -36.06
N TYR A 630 14.23 44.36 -35.36
CA TYR A 630 14.46 44.27 -33.92
C TYR A 630 15.37 43.10 -33.61
N VAL A 631 15.96 43.10 -32.42
CA VAL A 631 16.88 42.05 -31.96
C VAL A 631 16.46 41.55 -30.58
N ILE A 632 16.54 40.23 -30.39
CA ILE A 632 16.39 39.62 -29.06
C ILE A 632 17.72 39.72 -28.30
N ASP A 633 17.70 40.43 -27.17
CA ASP A 633 18.88 40.66 -26.34
C ASP A 633 18.51 40.65 -24.85
N PRO A 634 18.55 39.50 -24.16
CA PRO A 634 18.21 39.41 -22.73
C PRO A 634 19.17 40.19 -21.80
N GLU A 635 20.33 40.61 -22.30
CA GLU A 635 21.33 41.31 -21.49
C GLU A 635 21.20 42.84 -21.57
N ILE A 636 20.35 43.32 -22.46
CA ILE A 636 20.20 44.74 -22.76
C ILE A 636 19.80 45.55 -21.52
N ARG A 637 20.28 46.79 -21.44
CA ARG A 637 19.96 47.74 -20.36
C ARG A 637 19.41 49.02 -20.95
N PHE A 638 18.10 49.07 -21.07
CA PHE A 638 17.32 50.18 -21.64
C PHE A 638 16.06 50.41 -20.79
N PRO A 639 15.34 51.54 -20.93
CA PRO A 639 14.37 52.01 -19.94
C PRO A 639 13.40 50.95 -19.38
N PRO A 640 12.78 50.06 -20.18
CA PRO A 640 11.91 48.98 -19.70
C PRO A 640 12.57 47.98 -18.74
N THR A 641 13.88 47.77 -18.85
CA THR A 641 14.63 46.81 -18.01
C THR A 641 15.21 47.44 -16.74
N LYS A 642 14.98 48.73 -16.50
CA LYS A 642 15.62 49.51 -15.41
C LYS A 642 15.29 49.01 -14.01
N GLY A 643 14.10 48.48 -13.81
CA GLY A 643 13.66 47.92 -12.53
C GLY A 643 14.00 46.44 -12.33
N LEU A 644 14.58 45.76 -13.33
CA LEU A 644 14.76 44.32 -13.29
C LEU A 644 16.18 43.91 -12.87
N ASP A 645 16.22 42.96 -11.95
CA ASP A 645 17.46 42.28 -11.58
C ASP A 645 18.01 41.46 -12.76
N VAL A 646 19.33 41.29 -12.80
CA VAL A 646 20.04 40.55 -13.86
C VAL A 646 19.54 39.12 -14.00
N VAL A 647 19.20 38.45 -12.90
CA VAL A 647 18.73 37.06 -12.93
C VAL A 647 17.40 36.95 -13.67
N VAL A 648 16.42 37.82 -13.35
CA VAL A 648 15.12 37.86 -14.05
C VAL A 648 15.29 38.29 -15.50
N ARG A 649 16.09 39.34 -15.73
CA ARG A 649 16.26 39.90 -17.05
C ARG A 649 16.81 38.88 -18.05
N ASN A 650 17.78 38.09 -17.62
CA ASN A 650 18.44 37.09 -18.47
C ASN A 650 17.51 35.93 -18.89
N ALA A 651 16.39 35.69 -18.20
CA ALA A 651 15.44 34.65 -18.56
C ALA A 651 14.38 35.11 -19.57
N ILE A 652 14.21 36.41 -19.76
CA ILE A 652 13.18 37.00 -20.61
C ILE A 652 13.78 37.33 -21.98
N PRO A 653 13.11 36.98 -23.10
CA PRO A 653 13.55 37.34 -24.44
C PRO A 653 13.22 38.80 -24.73
N PHE A 654 13.94 39.74 -24.09
CA PHE A 654 13.77 41.17 -24.35
C PHE A 654 14.09 41.52 -25.80
N ILE A 655 13.28 42.41 -26.37
CA ILE A 655 13.34 42.85 -27.74
C ILE A 655 13.69 44.32 -27.75
N ALA A 656 14.65 44.69 -28.58
CA ALA A 656 15.07 46.06 -28.72
C ALA A 656 15.46 46.39 -30.16
N PRO A 657 15.40 47.68 -30.53
CA PRO A 657 15.96 48.14 -31.80
C PRO A 657 17.46 47.82 -31.91
N PRO A 658 17.98 47.50 -33.12
CA PRO A 658 19.37 47.13 -33.34
C PRO A 658 20.38 48.19 -32.87
N ASN A 659 20.02 49.48 -32.96
CA ASN A 659 20.87 50.60 -32.52
C ASN A 659 21.02 50.71 -31.00
N VAL A 660 20.15 50.06 -30.21
CA VAL A 660 20.21 50.04 -28.73
C VAL A 660 20.85 48.75 -28.21
N SER A 661 20.87 47.68 -29.02
CA SER A 661 21.46 46.39 -28.65
C SER A 661 22.92 46.29 -29.06
N PHE A 662 23.76 45.72 -28.19
CA PHE A 662 25.16 45.39 -28.51
C PHE A 662 25.34 43.92 -28.92
N ALA A 663 24.24 43.21 -29.17
CA ALA A 663 24.28 41.79 -29.55
C ALA A 663 25.10 41.52 -30.82
N HIS A 664 25.19 42.51 -31.71
CA HIS A 664 25.98 42.45 -32.95
C HIS A 664 27.49 42.63 -32.74
N LEU A 665 27.95 43.04 -31.55
CA LEU A 665 29.37 43.21 -31.23
C LEU A 665 29.95 41.94 -30.58
N PRO A 666 31.23 41.61 -30.85
CA PRO A 666 31.97 40.57 -30.12
C PRO A 666 31.96 40.84 -28.61
N GLU A 667 31.85 39.80 -27.79
CA GLU A 667 31.66 39.90 -26.34
C GLU A 667 32.73 40.78 -25.65
N GLU A 668 33.98 40.65 -26.08
CA GLU A 668 35.14 41.41 -25.62
C GLU A 668 35.08 42.92 -25.93
N SER A 669 34.30 43.29 -26.96
CA SER A 669 34.15 44.67 -27.44
C SER A 669 32.89 45.36 -26.91
N ARG A 670 32.06 44.65 -26.13
CA ARG A 670 30.82 45.22 -25.59
C ARG A 670 31.15 46.24 -24.49
N PRO A 671 30.56 47.45 -24.53
CA PRO A 671 30.77 48.43 -23.48
C PRO A 671 30.31 47.89 -22.12
N PRO A 672 30.94 48.32 -21.01
CA PRO A 672 30.50 47.91 -19.67
C PRO A 672 29.02 48.26 -19.51
N ARG A 673 28.24 47.34 -18.93
CA ARG A 673 26.77 47.31 -18.82
C ARG A 673 26.10 48.64 -18.39
N LYS A 674 26.15 49.66 -19.25
CA LYS A 674 25.60 51.01 -19.04
C LYS A 674 24.15 51.04 -19.49
N PHE A 675 23.35 51.80 -18.75
CA PHE A 675 21.96 52.03 -19.08
C PHE A 675 21.87 52.98 -20.27
N MET A 676 21.28 52.51 -21.38
CA MET A 676 20.97 53.33 -22.55
C MET A 676 19.63 54.01 -22.32
N ARG A 677 19.54 55.29 -22.69
CA ARG A 677 18.26 56.00 -22.82
C ARG A 677 17.88 56.00 -24.29
N TYR A 678 16.58 56.07 -24.56
CA TYR A 678 16.14 56.39 -25.91
C TYR A 678 16.66 57.77 -26.30
N GLU A 679 17.04 57.92 -27.56
CA GLU A 679 17.41 59.23 -28.11
C GLU A 679 16.19 60.15 -28.11
N ARG A 680 16.43 61.46 -28.06
CA ARG A 680 15.35 62.45 -28.06
C ARG A 680 14.46 62.35 -29.31
N SER A 681 15.04 62.04 -30.45
CA SER A 681 14.34 61.77 -31.72
C SER A 681 13.35 60.61 -31.60
N ALA A 682 13.75 59.52 -30.91
CA ALA A 682 12.89 58.36 -30.69
C ALA A 682 11.73 58.68 -29.74
N LEU A 683 11.97 59.49 -28.71
CA LEU A 683 10.91 59.98 -27.82
C LEU A 683 9.93 60.88 -28.59
N GLU A 684 10.38 61.62 -29.61
CA GLU A 684 9.58 62.54 -30.44
C GLU A 684 8.86 61.90 -31.64
N ALA A 685 9.06 60.60 -31.89
CA ALA A 685 8.42 59.88 -32.99
C ALA A 685 6.89 59.76 -32.82
N GLU A 686 6.14 59.76 -33.93
CA GLU A 686 4.68 59.61 -33.96
C GLU A 686 4.23 58.20 -33.56
N ASN A 687 5.00 57.17 -33.91
CA ASN A 687 4.69 55.77 -33.65
C ASN A 687 5.79 55.09 -32.83
N CYS A 688 5.39 54.11 -32.03
CA CYS A 688 6.28 53.18 -31.35
C CYS A 688 5.75 51.75 -31.52
N VAL A 689 6.49 50.77 -31.01
CA VAL A 689 6.07 49.36 -31.04
C VAL A 689 5.83 48.89 -29.62
N LYS A 690 4.61 48.41 -29.36
CA LYS A 690 4.25 47.69 -28.15
C LYS A 690 4.72 46.25 -28.28
N VAL A 691 5.63 45.85 -27.41
CA VAL A 691 6.08 44.47 -27.26
C VAL A 691 5.30 43.85 -26.10
N THR A 692 4.59 42.75 -26.38
CA THR A 692 3.90 41.94 -25.36
C THR A 692 4.54 40.57 -25.31
N LEU A 693 4.97 40.15 -24.12
CA LEU A 693 5.59 38.86 -23.87
C LEU A 693 4.70 38.07 -22.91
N LYS A 694 4.25 36.89 -23.32
CA LYS A 694 3.46 36.00 -22.48
C LYS A 694 4.17 34.66 -22.34
N PHE A 695 4.50 34.28 -21.11
CA PHE A 695 5.05 32.96 -20.83
C PHE A 695 3.90 31.96 -20.69
N THR A 696 4.08 30.75 -21.20
CA THR A 696 3.11 29.67 -21.05
C THR A 696 3.83 28.43 -20.59
N ARG A 697 3.42 27.91 -19.43
CA ARG A 697 4.01 26.71 -18.86
C ARG A 697 3.58 25.49 -19.69
N THR A 698 4.50 24.58 -19.92
CA THR A 698 4.17 23.28 -20.53
C THR A 698 3.32 22.54 -19.52
N LYS A 699 2.02 22.34 -19.77
CA LYS A 699 1.12 21.66 -18.81
C LYS A 699 1.61 20.22 -18.56
N LEU A 700 2.50 20.04 -17.59
CA LEU A 700 2.62 18.80 -16.85
C LEU A 700 1.32 18.69 -16.05
N TYR A 701 0.48 17.74 -16.42
CA TYR A 701 -0.76 17.40 -15.74
C TYR A 701 -0.58 17.41 -14.22
N VAL A 702 -1.00 18.50 -13.58
CA VAL A 702 -1.34 18.58 -12.16
C VAL A 702 -2.58 19.45 -12.12
N VAL A 703 -3.72 18.82 -12.39
CA VAL A 703 -5.01 19.40 -12.05
C VAL A 703 -5.16 19.21 -10.55
N SER A 704 -4.70 20.21 -9.78
CA SER A 704 -5.39 20.60 -8.57
C SER A 704 -6.38 21.69 -8.97
N SER A 705 -7.62 21.30 -9.19
CA SER A 705 -8.77 22.21 -9.20
C SER A 705 -9.98 21.39 -8.81
N ASP A 706 -10.15 21.20 -7.50
CA ASP A 706 -11.46 21.43 -6.92
C ASP A 706 -11.71 22.93 -7.09
N GLU A 707 -12.36 23.31 -8.18
CA GLU A 707 -13.07 24.57 -8.42
C GLU A 707 -13.49 24.59 -9.90
N GLU A 708 -14.70 24.08 -10.16
CA GLU A 708 -15.73 24.60 -11.09
C GLU A 708 -16.76 23.49 -11.41
N SER A 709 -17.64 23.20 -10.45
CA SER A 709 -19.12 23.13 -10.58
C SER A 709 -19.73 22.44 -9.36
#